data_AF-A0A1J5F0X0-F1
#
_entry.id   AF-A0A1J5F0X0-F1
#
_cell.length_a   1.000
_cell.length_b   1.000
_cell.length_c   1.000
_cell.angle_alpha   90.00
_cell.angle_beta   90.00
_cell.angle_gamma   90.00
#
_symmetry.space_group_name_H-M   'P 1'
#
loop_
_entity.id
_entity.type
_entity.pdbx_description
1 polymer ?
#
loop_
_entity_poly.entity_id
_entity_poly.type
_entity_poly.pdbx_seq_one_letter_code
_entity_poly.pdbx_strand_id
1 'polypeptide(L)'
;MKQICSLLLFFLLTVSCTDPSHDSSVEARVDSEHAGMILVEATGESTTLGTNDAAAASNAKPAMKVKFAYDFSISKSEVTRSEYAALMEKNISIASDSADLPQTNVTYYDAVLYANARSSQEGYDTAYSYSSATFDSEGNCTNLDGLVFDPSQEAYRLPTEAEWMLAAGEGWNTSSAWTNVNSEYHSHPVCTIGENDLGLCDLAGNAMEWVNDWLGNLLDTTVTNSVGAPDGGTLGQRVVKGGSYKNDPSNITLYSRGDIYAVTSATKAEYVGFRLAFGSISTPLWVSGAGVSLSRVSVVATSGQVKSVTGTYHTKLVFVNYETGNLAYIDFSNSTLAVTEIVDTLPVFHPDISPDGKRVAFCTKVEGVSGTSEVYVRDLNATGTNLVKLNVASAAIPRWRVVGADTVIVYVTDAGNNKEDAEWKQKSTWQVPFAGGKFGTPVKLFDGSYHDGISEDGSLAVTGARLLRANVSGKDTVWYNGEQACNASLSKDSTKRTLFLDFGSETGKTFVGKEYATHERLLFADSTGKLIQSIAAPANYTFDHSEWSNVKNVAVATVTNTNGAHSAIYLISTVDSSLLKVAEGDELWHPCLWVAKSNIITNFDLDLDSAGVYMSKTYADYIESMRYKMELFWQYHDSLTVLIWGSSRPYRGINPMMLTNEFAINMSVACNDITMAARFFENYFLPHCSKMRTYVISLDFDLWHESLWDTYYESVPGYHYDKNHDYWKSGIPAELPRLSVDAWGGNEINRETNKIYNGFVGISNGSGWENIDMSQDSIATTIKSLYEEKLLILEKLLKLAQQNNIRVIGIIFPQSPLYAQTGMYGRHGLTRSYAVEIIARAMEMQTEYNNFTVMDENKMGAHDYTTAMAYDSDHLNSLGAVQLTTRLDSLLKTLE
;
A
#
# COMPACT_ATOMS: atom_id res chain seq x y z
N MET A 1 58.71 -77.04 -9.38
CA MET A 1 57.49 -76.24 -9.10
C MET A 1 57.16 -75.46 -10.36
N LYS A 2 55.95 -75.65 -10.89
CA LYS A 2 55.56 -75.40 -12.28
C LYS A 2 55.17 -73.93 -12.53
N GLN A 3 55.44 -73.57 -13.78
CA GLN A 3 55.19 -72.38 -14.59
C GLN A 3 53.76 -71.79 -14.63
N ILE A 4 53.74 -70.44 -14.81
CA ILE A 4 53.00 -69.63 -15.81
C ILE A 4 51.46 -69.54 -15.69
N CYS A 5 50.92 -68.31 -15.56
CA CYS A 5 50.31 -67.55 -16.68
C CYS A 5 49.75 -66.18 -16.25
N SER A 6 50.00 -65.18 -17.09
CA SER A 6 49.38 -63.84 -17.11
C SER A 6 47.91 -63.91 -17.53
N LEU A 7 47.08 -62.94 -17.11
CA LEU A 7 46.08 -62.29 -18.00
C LEU A 7 45.49 -61.02 -17.35
N LEU A 8 45.60 -59.89 -18.07
CA LEU A 8 44.71 -58.74 -17.93
C LEU A 8 43.30 -59.13 -18.36
N LEU A 9 42.25 -58.64 -17.67
CA LEU A 9 40.91 -58.58 -18.26
C LEU A 9 40.22 -57.24 -17.93
N PHE A 10 39.78 -56.60 -19.01
CA PHE A 10 38.95 -55.41 -19.13
C PHE A 10 37.65 -55.52 -18.32
N PHE A 11 37.28 -54.46 -17.58
CA PHE A 11 35.91 -54.25 -17.11
C PHE A 11 35.14 -53.48 -18.21
N LEU A 12 34.19 -54.16 -18.85
CA LEU A 12 33.14 -53.54 -19.66
C LEU A 12 32.03 -53.06 -18.72
N LEU A 13 31.87 -51.74 -18.61
CA LEU A 13 30.67 -51.10 -18.07
C LEU A 13 29.59 -51.13 -19.16
N THR A 14 28.59 -52.01 -19.00
CA THR A 14 27.31 -51.84 -19.69
C THR A 14 26.46 -50.87 -18.88
N VAL A 15 26.30 -49.67 -19.42
CA VAL A 15 25.32 -48.67 -18.99
C VAL A 15 23.92 -49.26 -19.23
N SER A 16 23.18 -49.55 -18.17
CA SER A 16 21.71 -49.58 -18.23
C SER A 16 21.25 -48.20 -17.78
N CYS A 17 20.71 -47.42 -18.70
CA CYS A 17 19.96 -46.22 -18.35
C CYS A 17 18.71 -46.63 -17.59
N THR A 18 18.61 -46.25 -16.33
CA THR A 18 17.33 -46.04 -15.65
C THR A 18 17.23 -44.53 -15.42
N ASP A 19 16.24 -43.91 -16.07
CA ASP A 19 15.81 -42.55 -15.77
C ASP A 19 15.54 -42.42 -14.27
N PRO A 20 16.00 -41.37 -13.58
CA PRO A 20 15.48 -41.02 -12.29
C PRO A 20 14.18 -40.25 -12.50
N SER A 21 13.08 -40.97 -12.74
CA SER A 21 11.75 -40.45 -12.45
C SER A 21 11.65 -40.16 -10.95
N HIS A 22 11.15 -38.99 -10.59
CA HIS A 22 10.81 -38.60 -9.22
C HIS A 22 10.07 -39.73 -8.50
N ASP A 23 10.66 -40.20 -7.39
CA ASP A 23 10.07 -41.18 -6.48
C ASP A 23 10.18 -40.63 -5.06
N SER A 24 9.30 -39.67 -4.76
CA SER A 24 8.86 -39.30 -3.40
C SER A 24 7.55 -38.53 -3.56
N SER A 25 6.43 -39.25 -3.52
CA SER A 25 5.10 -38.63 -3.36
C SER A 25 4.97 -38.14 -1.92
N VAL A 26 4.47 -36.92 -1.73
CA VAL A 26 4.19 -36.41 -0.38
C VAL A 26 3.16 -37.33 0.28
N GLU A 27 3.41 -37.77 1.52
CA GLU A 27 2.45 -38.62 2.24
C GLU A 27 1.32 -37.77 2.85
N ALA A 28 0.09 -38.29 2.83
CA ALA A 28 -1.06 -37.64 3.44
C ALA A 28 -2.07 -38.65 4.00
N ARG A 29 -2.83 -38.24 5.02
CA ARG A 29 -3.93 -39.02 5.59
C ARG A 29 -5.08 -38.12 6.04
N VAL A 30 -6.26 -38.70 6.20
CA VAL A 30 -7.38 -38.00 6.85
C VAL A 30 -6.98 -37.57 8.25
N ASP A 31 -7.19 -36.30 8.57
CA ASP A 31 -7.02 -35.78 9.92
C ASP A 31 -8.23 -36.18 10.76
N SER A 32 -8.01 -37.06 11.75
CA SER A 32 -9.07 -37.54 12.63
C SER A 32 -9.47 -36.54 13.71
N GLU A 33 -8.64 -35.54 13.97
CA GLU A 33 -8.87 -34.52 14.99
C GLU A 33 -9.59 -33.30 14.39
N HIS A 34 -9.35 -33.01 13.11
CA HIS A 34 -9.93 -31.86 12.42
C HIS A 34 -10.83 -32.29 11.26
N ALA A 35 -12.15 -32.23 11.49
CA ALA A 35 -13.14 -32.70 10.53
C ALA A 35 -12.99 -32.02 9.15
N GLY A 36 -13.02 -32.84 8.09
CA GLY A 36 -12.92 -32.38 6.71
C GLY A 36 -11.51 -32.01 6.23
N MET A 37 -10.47 -32.28 7.04
CA MET A 37 -9.09 -31.96 6.70
C MET A 37 -8.25 -33.20 6.37
N ILE A 38 -7.21 -32.98 5.59
CA ILE A 38 -6.16 -33.94 5.25
C ILE A 38 -4.87 -33.44 5.88
N LEU A 39 -4.25 -34.27 6.71
CA LEU A 39 -2.93 -34.04 7.27
C LEU A 39 -1.87 -34.41 6.23
N VAL A 40 -1.07 -33.42 5.83
CA VAL A 40 0.03 -33.53 4.86
C VAL A 40 1.35 -33.64 5.62
N GLU A 41 2.09 -34.73 5.42
CA GLU A 41 3.42 -34.95 6.01
C GLU A 41 4.48 -34.16 5.22
N ALA A 42 4.47 -32.85 5.40
CA ALA A 42 5.32 -31.94 4.65
C ALA A 42 6.75 -31.84 5.20
N THR A 43 7.03 -32.30 6.42
CA THR A 43 8.36 -32.16 7.03
C THR A 43 9.44 -32.82 6.19
N GLY A 44 10.40 -32.02 5.72
CA GLY A 44 11.50 -32.46 4.84
C GLY A 44 11.19 -32.32 3.34
N GLU A 45 9.92 -32.11 2.99
CA GLU A 45 9.48 -31.90 1.61
C GLU A 45 9.75 -30.46 1.13
N SER A 46 9.54 -30.25 -0.17
CA SER A 46 9.71 -28.92 -0.77
C SER A 46 8.80 -28.71 -1.98
N THR A 47 8.37 -27.47 -2.17
CA THR A 47 7.63 -27.02 -3.36
C THR A 47 8.36 -25.87 -4.05
N THR A 48 7.89 -25.46 -5.22
CA THR A 48 8.39 -24.30 -5.97
C THR A 48 7.28 -23.28 -6.15
N LEU A 49 7.48 -22.07 -5.63
CA LEU A 49 6.64 -20.91 -5.90
C LEU A 49 7.09 -20.23 -7.20
N GLY A 50 6.14 -19.77 -8.01
CA GLY A 50 6.45 -19.10 -9.28
C GLY A 50 7.06 -20.03 -10.35
N THR A 51 7.67 -19.42 -11.36
CA THR A 51 8.26 -20.08 -12.52
C THR A 51 9.40 -19.25 -13.12
N ASN A 52 10.24 -19.89 -13.94
CA ASN A 52 11.26 -19.23 -14.76
C ASN A 52 10.84 -19.10 -16.23
N ASP A 53 9.60 -19.46 -16.58
CA ASP A 53 9.06 -19.27 -17.92
C ASP A 53 9.05 -17.79 -18.31
N ALA A 54 9.69 -17.44 -19.44
CA ALA A 54 9.76 -16.08 -19.93
C ALA A 54 8.38 -15.48 -20.24
N ALA A 55 7.41 -16.31 -20.64
CA ALA A 55 6.04 -15.90 -20.96
C ALA A 55 5.17 -15.66 -19.71
N ALA A 56 5.60 -16.11 -18.52
CA ALA A 56 4.85 -15.91 -17.29
C ALA A 56 4.83 -14.44 -16.84
N ALA A 57 3.78 -14.09 -16.11
CA ALA A 57 3.63 -12.76 -15.50
C ALA A 57 4.80 -12.43 -14.57
N SER A 58 5.19 -11.16 -14.51
CA SER A 58 6.35 -10.70 -13.73
C SER A 58 6.25 -11.03 -12.24
N ASN A 59 5.05 -11.03 -11.66
CA ASN A 59 4.80 -11.35 -10.25
C ASN A 59 4.94 -12.84 -9.92
N ALA A 60 4.95 -13.72 -10.93
CA ALA A 60 5.19 -15.16 -10.79
C ALA A 60 6.64 -15.54 -11.06
N LYS A 61 7.56 -14.57 -11.23
CA LYS A 61 8.99 -14.79 -11.49
C LYS A 61 9.85 -14.16 -10.40
N PRO A 62 11.05 -14.72 -10.12
CA PRO A 62 11.56 -16.01 -10.60
C PRO A 62 10.91 -17.21 -9.88
N ALA A 63 11.29 -18.42 -10.25
CA ALA A 63 10.99 -19.62 -9.46
C ALA A 63 11.75 -19.59 -8.13
N MET A 64 11.07 -19.87 -7.02
CA MET A 64 11.62 -19.88 -5.66
C MET A 64 11.31 -21.20 -4.96
N LYS A 65 12.32 -21.87 -4.41
CA LYS A 65 12.12 -23.14 -3.72
C LYS A 65 11.78 -22.92 -2.24
N VAL A 66 10.76 -23.61 -1.75
CA VAL A 66 10.34 -23.57 -0.33
C VAL A 66 10.42 -24.96 0.27
N LYS A 67 11.14 -25.11 1.38
CA LYS A 67 11.20 -26.33 2.20
C LYS A 67 10.28 -26.22 3.40
N PHE A 68 9.78 -27.34 3.88
CA PHE A 68 8.94 -27.41 5.07
C PHE A 68 9.67 -28.13 6.20
N ALA A 69 9.57 -27.58 7.41
CA ALA A 69 10.06 -28.19 8.65
C ALA A 69 8.92 -28.50 9.63
N TYR A 70 7.70 -28.54 9.12
CA TYR A 70 6.47 -28.80 9.86
C TYR A 70 5.48 -29.53 8.95
N ASP A 71 4.59 -30.27 9.57
CA ASP A 71 3.41 -30.85 8.92
C ASP A 71 2.21 -29.93 9.14
N PHE A 72 1.22 -30.00 8.25
CA PHE A 72 0.02 -29.18 8.36
C PHE A 72 -1.20 -29.94 7.86
N SER A 73 -2.37 -29.58 8.37
CA SER A 73 -3.64 -30.07 7.84
C SER A 73 -4.22 -29.04 6.88
N ILE A 74 -4.83 -29.49 5.79
CA ILE A 74 -5.54 -28.63 4.82
C ILE A 74 -6.92 -29.19 4.50
N SER A 75 -7.93 -28.32 4.34
CA SER A 75 -9.29 -28.74 3.99
C SER A 75 -9.29 -29.54 2.70
N LYS A 76 -10.05 -30.64 2.69
CA LYS A 76 -10.20 -31.53 1.53
C LYS A 76 -10.68 -30.78 0.28
N SER A 77 -11.67 -29.92 0.46
CA SER A 77 -12.29 -29.07 -0.55
C SER A 77 -12.22 -27.59 -0.18
N GLU A 78 -12.73 -26.75 -1.08
CA GLU A 78 -13.15 -25.38 -0.75
C GLU A 78 -14.17 -25.40 0.39
N VAL A 79 -14.21 -24.34 1.21
CA VAL A 79 -15.25 -24.16 2.23
C VAL A 79 -16.60 -24.02 1.54
N THR A 80 -17.55 -24.88 1.91
CA THR A 80 -18.88 -24.88 1.31
C THR A 80 -19.78 -23.80 1.89
N ARG A 81 -20.85 -23.44 1.16
CA ARG A 81 -21.85 -22.49 1.65
C ARG A 81 -22.49 -22.97 2.96
N SER A 82 -22.71 -24.28 3.10
CA SER A 82 -23.30 -24.87 4.31
C SER A 82 -22.40 -24.74 5.54
N GLU A 83 -21.11 -25.04 5.40
CA GLU A 83 -20.11 -24.86 6.46
C GLU A 83 -20.00 -23.38 6.86
N TYR A 84 -19.94 -22.50 5.86
CA TYR A 84 -19.85 -21.06 6.08
C TYR A 84 -21.04 -20.52 6.89
N ALA A 85 -22.27 -20.85 6.48
CA ALA A 85 -23.47 -20.37 7.17
C ALA A 85 -23.64 -20.99 8.56
N ALA A 86 -23.24 -22.24 8.75
CA ALA A 86 -23.32 -22.90 10.05
C ALA A 86 -22.43 -22.22 11.11
N LEU A 87 -21.26 -21.72 10.71
CA LEU A 87 -20.31 -21.10 11.63
C LEU A 87 -20.51 -19.59 11.81
N MET A 88 -20.79 -18.85 10.73
CA MET A 88 -20.80 -17.38 10.75
C MET A 88 -22.15 -16.77 11.20
N GLU A 89 -23.04 -17.58 11.79
CA GLU A 89 -24.36 -17.20 12.34
C GLU A 89 -25.25 -16.37 11.38
N LYS A 90 -24.98 -16.43 10.07
CA LYS A 90 -25.89 -15.89 9.06
C LYS A 90 -27.06 -16.88 8.99
N ASN A 91 -28.16 -16.60 9.70
CA ASN A 91 -29.46 -17.31 9.65
C ASN A 91 -30.08 -17.30 8.23
N ILE A 92 -29.35 -17.82 7.25
CA ILE A 92 -29.70 -17.85 5.84
C ILE A 92 -30.11 -19.29 5.55
N SER A 93 -31.39 -19.47 5.18
CA SER A 93 -31.86 -20.73 4.63
C SER A 93 -31.15 -20.96 3.29
N ILE A 94 -30.11 -21.80 3.28
CA ILE A 94 -29.45 -22.21 2.04
C ILE A 94 -30.32 -23.26 1.36
N ALA A 95 -30.63 -23.05 0.08
CA ALA A 95 -31.32 -24.05 -0.72
C ALA A 95 -30.47 -25.33 -0.79
N SER A 96 -31.10 -26.51 -0.62
CA SER A 96 -30.38 -27.78 -0.49
C SER A 96 -29.47 -28.11 -1.67
N ASP A 97 -29.82 -27.64 -2.86
CA ASP A 97 -29.04 -27.78 -4.10
C ASP A 97 -27.81 -26.86 -4.17
N SER A 98 -27.70 -25.91 -3.26
CA SER A 98 -26.59 -24.96 -3.15
C SER A 98 -25.68 -25.21 -1.93
N ALA A 99 -26.02 -26.17 -1.07
CA ALA A 99 -25.35 -26.41 0.20
C ALA A 99 -23.86 -26.78 0.03
N ASP A 100 -23.58 -27.62 -0.96
CA ASP A 100 -22.26 -28.18 -1.25
C ASP A 100 -21.46 -27.36 -2.28
N LEU A 101 -22.00 -26.22 -2.74
CA LEU A 101 -21.26 -25.29 -3.58
C LEU A 101 -20.17 -24.59 -2.76
N PRO A 102 -19.05 -24.18 -3.39
CA PRO A 102 -18.05 -23.36 -2.72
C PRO A 102 -18.67 -22.03 -2.25
N GLN A 103 -18.29 -21.58 -1.07
CA GLN A 103 -18.59 -20.24 -0.60
C GLN A 103 -17.70 -19.24 -1.35
N THR A 104 -18.33 -18.51 -2.27
CA THR A 104 -17.68 -17.45 -3.05
C THR A 104 -18.27 -16.08 -2.74
N ASN A 105 -17.81 -15.04 -3.44
CA ASN A 105 -18.18 -13.64 -3.20
C ASN A 105 -17.84 -13.19 -1.78
N VAL A 106 -16.69 -13.65 -1.28
CA VAL A 106 -16.14 -13.29 0.04
C VAL A 106 -14.83 -12.54 -0.12
N THR A 107 -14.58 -11.59 0.77
CA THR A 107 -13.29 -10.91 0.86
C THR A 107 -12.26 -11.79 1.55
N TYR A 108 -10.98 -11.42 1.46
CA TYR A 108 -9.93 -12.04 2.29
C TYR A 108 -10.26 -11.89 3.79
N TYR A 109 -10.84 -10.76 4.19
CA TYR A 109 -11.19 -10.51 5.59
C TYR A 109 -12.31 -11.42 6.08
N ASP A 110 -13.32 -11.71 5.25
CA ASP A 110 -14.37 -12.68 5.58
C ASP A 110 -13.78 -14.07 5.84
N ALA A 111 -12.83 -14.49 4.99
CA ALA A 111 -12.14 -15.77 5.15
C ALA A 111 -11.27 -15.83 6.43
N VAL A 112 -10.60 -14.73 6.77
CA VAL A 112 -9.87 -14.56 8.06
C VAL A 112 -10.82 -14.67 9.25
N LEU A 113 -11.96 -13.99 9.21
CA LEU A 113 -12.96 -14.05 10.28
C LEU A 113 -13.52 -15.47 10.45
N TYR A 114 -13.76 -16.18 9.35
CA TYR A 114 -14.16 -17.59 9.37
C TYR A 114 -13.11 -18.49 10.02
N ALA A 115 -11.83 -18.33 9.66
CA ALA A 115 -10.72 -19.09 10.27
C ALA A 115 -10.61 -18.85 11.78
N ASN A 116 -10.71 -17.59 12.23
CA ASN A 116 -10.72 -17.24 13.65
C ASN A 116 -11.94 -17.82 14.39
N ALA A 117 -13.13 -17.74 13.76
CA ALA A 117 -14.35 -18.29 14.32
C ALA A 117 -14.24 -19.82 14.51
N ARG A 118 -13.65 -20.52 13.54
CA ARG A 118 -13.44 -21.97 13.62
C ARG A 118 -12.45 -22.33 14.71
N SER A 119 -11.33 -21.62 14.78
CA SER A 119 -10.34 -21.78 15.87
C SER A 119 -11.00 -21.62 17.24
N SER A 120 -11.76 -20.55 17.42
CA SER A 120 -12.44 -20.28 18.70
C SER A 120 -13.52 -21.33 19.04
N GLN A 121 -14.29 -21.79 18.04
CA GLN A 121 -15.31 -22.82 18.22
C GLN A 121 -14.71 -24.17 18.66
N GLU A 122 -13.53 -24.50 18.13
CA GLU A 122 -12.84 -25.76 18.41
C GLU A 122 -11.86 -25.66 19.60
N GLY A 123 -11.75 -24.48 20.24
CA GLY A 123 -11.01 -24.29 21.49
C GLY A 123 -9.54 -23.91 21.34
N TYR A 124 -9.15 -23.42 20.16
CA TYR A 124 -7.80 -22.94 19.84
C TYR A 124 -7.68 -21.42 19.99
N ASP A 125 -6.43 -20.93 20.07
CA ASP A 125 -6.15 -19.50 19.87
C ASP A 125 -6.36 -19.11 18.39
N THR A 126 -6.29 -17.84 18.06
CA THR A 126 -6.50 -17.33 16.70
C THR A 126 -5.19 -17.01 16.00
N ALA A 127 -5.07 -17.40 14.73
CA ALA A 127 -3.92 -17.03 13.90
C ALA A 127 -3.91 -15.54 13.52
N TYR A 128 -5.04 -14.83 13.66
CA TYR A 128 -5.17 -13.42 13.27
C TYR A 128 -5.67 -12.57 14.43
N SER A 129 -5.01 -11.44 14.69
CA SER A 129 -5.50 -10.40 15.61
C SER A 129 -5.77 -9.10 14.86
N TYR A 130 -6.73 -8.31 15.34
CA TYR A 130 -7.10 -7.01 14.77
C TYR A 130 -7.80 -6.16 15.84
N SER A 131 -7.83 -4.84 15.62
CA SER A 131 -8.39 -3.87 16.56
C SER A 131 -9.86 -3.53 16.29
N SER A 132 -10.29 -3.54 15.03
CA SER A 132 -11.69 -3.35 14.63
C SER A 132 -11.98 -3.95 13.25
N ALA A 133 -13.26 -4.22 12.97
CA ALA A 133 -13.75 -4.71 11.69
C ALA A 133 -14.80 -3.75 11.11
N THR A 134 -14.75 -3.53 9.80
CA THR A 134 -15.73 -2.72 9.04
C THR A 134 -16.45 -3.61 8.04
N PHE A 135 -17.78 -3.46 7.92
CA PHE A 135 -18.61 -4.26 7.04
C PHE A 135 -19.35 -3.39 6.02
N ASP A 136 -19.55 -3.91 4.80
CA ASP A 136 -20.43 -3.30 3.80
C ASP A 136 -21.92 -3.57 4.10
N SER A 137 -22.81 -2.97 3.30
CA SER A 137 -24.26 -3.15 3.44
C SER A 137 -24.74 -4.57 3.17
N GLU A 138 -23.91 -5.40 2.53
CA GLU A 138 -24.19 -6.81 2.23
C GLU A 138 -23.65 -7.74 3.34
N GLY A 139 -23.00 -7.18 4.37
CA GLY A 139 -22.45 -7.91 5.50
C GLY A 139 -21.14 -8.65 5.19
N ASN A 140 -20.35 -8.14 4.25
CA ASN A 140 -18.97 -8.60 3.99
C ASN A 140 -17.98 -7.66 4.67
N CYS A 141 -16.93 -8.22 5.26
CA CYS A 141 -15.91 -7.46 5.94
C CYS A 141 -15.02 -6.74 4.91
N THR A 142 -15.03 -5.42 4.89
CA THR A 142 -14.25 -4.61 3.93
C THR A 142 -12.92 -4.11 4.49
N ASN A 143 -12.72 -4.22 5.82
CA ASN A 143 -11.46 -3.84 6.46
C ASN A 143 -11.31 -4.47 7.86
N LEU A 144 -10.10 -4.94 8.19
CA LEU A 144 -9.66 -5.30 9.54
C LEU A 144 -8.51 -4.39 9.97
N ASP A 145 -8.76 -3.45 10.88
CA ASP A 145 -7.78 -2.45 11.31
C ASP A 145 -6.70 -3.09 12.20
N GLY A 146 -5.43 -2.86 11.86
CA GLY A 146 -4.31 -3.44 12.60
C GLY A 146 -4.27 -4.97 12.52
N LEU A 147 -4.65 -5.54 11.38
CA LEU A 147 -4.61 -6.98 11.15
C LEU A 147 -3.17 -7.51 11.23
N VAL A 148 -2.94 -8.46 12.14
CA VAL A 148 -1.65 -9.13 12.36
C VAL A 148 -1.87 -10.65 12.28
N PHE A 149 -1.11 -11.31 11.40
CA PHE A 149 -1.14 -12.78 11.23
C PHE A 149 -0.02 -13.44 12.04
N ASP A 150 -0.29 -14.14 13.12
CA ASP A 150 0.72 -14.90 13.87
C ASP A 150 0.71 -16.38 13.43
N PRO A 151 1.63 -16.79 12.53
CA PRO A 151 1.69 -18.18 12.06
C PRO A 151 2.20 -19.17 13.11
N SER A 152 2.74 -18.70 14.25
CA SER A 152 3.25 -19.57 15.30
C SER A 152 2.13 -20.12 16.21
N GLN A 153 0.93 -19.56 16.11
CA GLN A 153 -0.23 -20.06 16.83
C GLN A 153 -0.71 -21.38 16.23
N GLU A 154 -1.10 -22.30 17.11
CA GLU A 154 -1.74 -23.55 16.74
C GLU A 154 -3.23 -23.29 16.53
N ALA A 155 -3.60 -22.95 15.29
CA ALA A 155 -4.90 -22.40 14.93
C ALA A 155 -5.31 -22.72 13.49
N TYR A 156 -6.60 -22.51 13.17
CA TYR A 156 -7.08 -22.46 11.80
C TYR A 156 -6.68 -21.14 11.14
N ARG A 157 -6.27 -21.23 9.87
CA ARG A 157 -5.85 -20.10 9.06
C ARG A 157 -6.08 -20.38 7.57
N LEU A 158 -5.92 -19.37 6.74
CA LEU A 158 -5.75 -19.61 5.31
C LEU A 158 -4.42 -20.36 5.08
N PRO A 159 -4.33 -21.28 4.10
CA PRO A 159 -3.06 -21.88 3.73
C PRO A 159 -2.09 -20.79 3.25
N THR A 160 -0.82 -20.96 3.52
CA THR A 160 0.22 -20.20 2.82
C THR A 160 0.24 -20.59 1.34
N GLU A 161 0.77 -19.72 0.48
CA GLU A 161 0.97 -20.05 -0.93
C GLU A 161 1.85 -21.31 -1.07
N ALA A 162 2.84 -21.48 -0.20
CA ALA A 162 3.70 -22.66 -0.18
C ALA A 162 2.92 -23.93 0.14
N GLU A 163 2.14 -23.95 1.23
CA GLU A 163 1.32 -25.11 1.60
C GLU A 163 0.34 -25.47 0.48
N TRP A 164 -0.32 -24.46 -0.10
CA TRP A 164 -1.24 -24.66 -1.22
C TRP A 164 -0.53 -25.26 -2.45
N MET A 165 0.67 -24.77 -2.78
CA MET A 165 1.46 -25.25 -3.92
C MET A 165 2.01 -26.66 -3.72
N LEU A 166 2.39 -27.03 -2.49
CA LEU A 166 2.78 -28.40 -2.16
C LEU A 166 1.57 -29.33 -2.36
N ALA A 167 0.44 -28.96 -1.77
CA ALA A 167 -0.80 -29.73 -1.86
C ALA A 167 -1.28 -29.90 -3.31
N ALA A 168 -1.31 -28.82 -4.08
CA ALA A 168 -1.80 -28.82 -5.47
C ALA A 168 -0.84 -29.48 -6.46
N GLY A 169 0.46 -29.52 -6.16
CA GLY A 169 1.48 -30.13 -7.03
C GLY A 169 1.34 -31.65 -7.18
N GLU A 170 0.81 -32.33 -6.17
CA GLU A 170 0.65 -33.79 -6.10
C GLU A 170 -0.55 -34.26 -6.95
N GLY A 171 -0.41 -34.20 -8.27
CA GLY A 171 -1.45 -34.62 -9.22
C GLY A 171 -2.19 -33.47 -9.92
N TRP A 172 -1.55 -32.31 -10.10
CA TRP A 172 -2.14 -31.16 -10.80
C TRP A 172 -2.67 -31.50 -12.20
N ASN A 173 -3.98 -31.38 -12.43
CA ASN A 173 -4.61 -31.71 -13.70
C ASN A 173 -5.84 -30.86 -14.02
N THR A 174 -5.69 -29.88 -14.91
CA THR A 174 -6.79 -28.99 -15.35
C THR A 174 -7.79 -29.65 -16.28
N SER A 175 -7.49 -30.84 -16.83
CA SER A 175 -8.46 -31.61 -17.63
C SER A 175 -9.51 -32.30 -16.76
N SER A 176 -9.27 -32.39 -15.45
CA SER A 176 -10.17 -32.98 -14.46
C SER A 176 -10.62 -31.92 -13.45
N ALA A 177 -11.00 -30.74 -13.97
CA ALA A 177 -11.40 -29.56 -13.21
C ALA A 177 -12.69 -28.94 -13.79
N TRP A 178 -13.42 -28.18 -12.97
CA TRP A 178 -14.52 -27.33 -13.45
C TRP A 178 -13.96 -26.03 -14.05
N THR A 179 -14.11 -25.84 -15.36
CA THR A 179 -13.54 -24.76 -16.17
C THR A 179 -14.57 -24.23 -17.17
N ASN A 180 -14.28 -23.17 -17.92
CA ASN A 180 -15.26 -22.62 -18.87
C ASN A 180 -15.71 -23.60 -19.98
N VAL A 181 -14.95 -24.70 -20.18
CA VAL A 181 -15.24 -25.72 -21.19
C VAL A 181 -16.37 -26.65 -20.75
N ASN A 182 -16.49 -26.93 -19.45
CA ASN A 182 -17.42 -27.93 -18.91
C ASN A 182 -18.33 -27.43 -17.77
N SER A 183 -18.11 -26.22 -17.26
CA SER A 183 -18.84 -25.69 -16.12
C SER A 183 -20.14 -24.99 -16.48
N GLU A 184 -20.37 -24.66 -17.75
CA GLU A 184 -21.43 -23.76 -18.21
C GLU A 184 -21.41 -22.42 -17.44
N TYR A 185 -20.21 -21.91 -17.13
CA TYR A 185 -19.97 -20.65 -16.45
C TYR A 185 -20.63 -20.52 -15.06
N HIS A 186 -20.75 -21.62 -14.31
CA HIS A 186 -21.16 -21.61 -12.90
C HIS A 186 -20.34 -22.57 -12.03
N SER A 187 -20.33 -22.34 -10.72
CA SER A 187 -19.68 -23.21 -9.73
C SER A 187 -20.43 -24.54 -9.57
N HIS A 188 -19.72 -25.61 -9.24
CA HIS A 188 -20.27 -26.95 -9.03
C HIS A 188 -20.05 -27.43 -7.59
N PRO A 189 -20.82 -28.44 -7.12
CA PRO A 189 -20.62 -29.01 -5.80
C PRO A 189 -19.20 -29.54 -5.64
N VAL A 190 -18.61 -29.33 -4.46
CA VAL A 190 -17.22 -29.72 -4.19
C VAL A 190 -16.98 -31.23 -4.36
N CYS A 191 -15.76 -31.59 -4.73
CA CYS A 191 -15.28 -32.95 -4.98
C CYS A 191 -16.13 -33.75 -5.99
N THR A 192 -16.76 -33.08 -6.95
CA THR A 192 -17.52 -33.76 -8.03
C THR A 192 -16.68 -34.07 -9.27
N ILE A 193 -15.49 -33.47 -9.40
CA ILE A 193 -14.53 -33.77 -10.46
C ILE A 193 -13.10 -33.75 -9.91
N GLY A 194 -12.37 -34.85 -10.14
CA GLY A 194 -10.96 -34.96 -9.80
C GLY A 194 -10.65 -35.02 -8.30
N GLU A 195 -9.84 -35.98 -7.90
CA GLU A 195 -9.08 -35.92 -6.64
C GLU A 195 -7.61 -36.08 -7.00
N ASN A 196 -6.74 -35.34 -6.32
CA ASN A 196 -5.30 -35.43 -6.50
C ASN A 196 -4.72 -36.59 -5.67
N ASP A 197 -3.40 -36.81 -5.73
CA ASP A 197 -2.75 -37.96 -5.10
C ASP A 197 -2.81 -37.94 -3.56
N LEU A 198 -3.11 -36.77 -2.96
CA LEU A 198 -3.31 -36.58 -1.52
C LEU A 198 -4.79 -36.73 -1.11
N GLY A 199 -5.71 -36.94 -2.05
CA GLY A 199 -7.14 -36.99 -1.80
C GLY A 199 -7.80 -35.62 -1.64
N LEU A 200 -7.15 -34.54 -2.12
CA LEU A 200 -7.71 -33.19 -2.18
C LEU A 200 -8.43 -32.99 -3.52
N CYS A 201 -9.49 -32.18 -3.52
CA CYS A 201 -10.28 -31.89 -4.72
C CYS A 201 -10.33 -30.38 -4.98
N ASP A 202 -10.71 -30.00 -6.21
CA ASP A 202 -10.98 -28.62 -6.65
C ASP A 202 -9.80 -27.62 -6.47
N LEU A 203 -8.55 -28.11 -6.38
CA LEU A 203 -7.38 -27.22 -6.37
C LEU A 203 -7.13 -26.54 -7.73
N ALA A 204 -7.73 -27.06 -8.80
CA ALA A 204 -7.79 -26.42 -10.10
C ALA A 204 -9.24 -26.23 -10.53
N GLY A 205 -9.61 -25.01 -10.93
CA GLY A 205 -10.97 -24.69 -11.35
C GLY A 205 -11.95 -24.53 -10.17
N ASN A 206 -13.25 -24.69 -10.46
CA ASN A 206 -14.35 -24.40 -9.53
C ASN A 206 -14.31 -22.97 -8.95
N ALA A 207 -13.73 -22.73 -7.78
CA ALA A 207 -13.47 -21.39 -7.25
C ALA A 207 -11.98 -21.09 -7.12
N MET A 208 -11.63 -19.85 -7.44
CA MET A 208 -10.31 -19.31 -7.18
C MET A 208 -10.16 -19.09 -5.67
N GLU A 209 -9.02 -19.45 -5.09
CA GLU A 209 -8.90 -19.55 -3.63
C GLU A 209 -8.00 -18.47 -3.05
N TRP A 210 -8.48 -17.81 -1.99
CA TRP A 210 -7.64 -17.02 -1.10
C TRP A 210 -6.58 -17.89 -0.42
N VAL A 211 -5.34 -17.42 -0.47
CA VAL A 211 -4.26 -17.89 0.42
C VAL A 211 -3.85 -16.76 1.36
N ASN A 212 -3.08 -17.08 2.38
CA ASN A 212 -2.71 -16.14 3.42
C ASN A 212 -1.78 -15.01 2.91
N ASP A 213 -0.92 -15.32 1.94
CA ASP A 213 0.22 -14.50 1.55
C ASP A 213 -0.18 -13.15 0.94
N TRP A 214 0.57 -12.11 1.32
CA TRP A 214 0.64 -10.89 0.53
C TRP A 214 1.41 -11.16 -0.77
N LEU A 215 0.97 -10.53 -1.86
CA LEU A 215 1.63 -10.60 -3.16
C LEU A 215 2.91 -9.77 -3.13
N GLY A 216 4.05 -10.43 -2.93
CA GLY A 216 5.38 -9.84 -3.02
C GLY A 216 6.27 -10.49 -4.08
N ASN A 217 7.44 -9.89 -4.29
CA ASN A 217 8.45 -10.40 -5.21
C ASN A 217 9.03 -11.72 -4.69
N LEU A 218 9.14 -12.71 -5.59
CA LEU A 218 9.88 -13.94 -5.33
C LEU A 218 11.39 -13.71 -5.49
N LEU A 219 12.18 -14.61 -4.91
CA LEU A 219 13.64 -14.58 -4.97
C LEU A 219 14.16 -15.87 -5.61
N ASP A 220 15.21 -15.77 -6.43
CA ASP A 220 15.90 -16.94 -6.97
C ASP A 220 16.79 -17.57 -5.89
N THR A 221 16.13 -18.25 -4.94
CA THR A 221 16.76 -18.85 -3.76
C THR A 221 15.93 -20.00 -3.20
N THR A 222 16.46 -20.66 -2.17
CA THR A 222 15.73 -21.64 -1.35
C THR A 222 15.47 -21.07 0.04
N VAL A 223 14.22 -21.10 0.48
CA VAL A 223 13.79 -20.70 1.81
C VAL A 223 13.13 -21.87 2.54
N THR A 224 13.03 -21.79 3.86
CA THR A 224 12.31 -22.77 4.69
C THR A 224 11.14 -22.08 5.39
N ASN A 225 9.96 -22.69 5.40
CA ASN A 225 8.76 -22.18 6.10
C ASN A 225 8.32 -20.78 5.63
N SER A 226 8.30 -20.55 4.32
CA SER A 226 7.85 -19.28 3.74
C SER A 226 6.38 -19.01 4.06
N VAL A 227 6.07 -17.81 4.54
CA VAL A 227 4.71 -17.30 4.79
C VAL A 227 4.34 -16.09 3.92
N GLY A 228 5.13 -15.86 2.86
CA GLY A 228 4.91 -14.80 1.88
C GLY A 228 5.54 -13.48 2.28
N ALA A 229 5.09 -12.41 1.64
CA ALA A 229 5.58 -11.07 1.95
C ALA A 229 5.11 -10.57 3.33
N PRO A 230 5.92 -9.75 4.03
CA PRO A 230 5.61 -9.27 5.38
C PRO A 230 4.40 -8.33 5.43
N ASP A 231 4.15 -7.59 4.35
CA ASP A 231 3.03 -6.68 4.19
C ASP A 231 2.56 -6.62 2.72
N GLY A 232 1.46 -5.92 2.50
CA GLY A 232 0.85 -5.77 1.17
C GLY A 232 1.57 -4.78 0.25
N GLY A 233 2.70 -4.22 0.69
CA GLY A 233 3.39 -3.14 0.00
C GLY A 233 2.45 -1.97 -0.31
N THR A 234 2.68 -1.35 -1.46
CA THR A 234 1.94 -0.14 -1.85
C THR A 234 0.50 -0.40 -2.30
N LEU A 235 0.24 -1.52 -3.00
CA LEU A 235 -1.07 -1.83 -3.58
C LEU A 235 -1.94 -2.69 -2.67
N GLY A 236 -1.41 -3.24 -1.57
CA GLY A 236 -2.17 -4.09 -0.66
C GLY A 236 -2.69 -5.37 -1.31
N GLN A 237 -1.93 -5.95 -2.26
CA GLN A 237 -2.39 -7.10 -3.04
C GLN A 237 -2.18 -8.42 -2.32
N ARG A 238 -3.14 -9.33 -2.45
CA ARG A 238 -3.13 -10.69 -1.91
C ARG A 238 -2.95 -11.71 -3.02
N VAL A 239 -2.38 -12.85 -2.67
CA VAL A 239 -2.27 -13.99 -3.59
C VAL A 239 -3.60 -14.73 -3.63
N VAL A 240 -3.99 -15.13 -4.84
CA VAL A 240 -5.09 -16.07 -5.11
C VAL A 240 -4.61 -17.16 -6.06
N LYS A 241 -5.16 -18.37 -5.91
CA LYS A 241 -4.67 -19.60 -6.56
C LYS A 241 -5.81 -20.39 -7.23
N GLY A 242 -5.46 -21.37 -8.07
CA GLY A 242 -6.38 -22.40 -8.58
C GLY A 242 -7.18 -22.05 -9.84
N GLY A 243 -7.41 -20.76 -10.13
CA GLY A 243 -8.35 -20.36 -11.19
C GLY A 243 -9.79 -20.74 -10.82
N SER A 244 -10.74 -20.56 -11.72
CA SER A 244 -12.15 -20.87 -11.42
C SER A 244 -12.91 -21.42 -12.63
N TYR A 245 -14.19 -21.74 -12.40
CA TYR A 245 -15.12 -22.25 -13.41
C TYR A 245 -15.23 -21.37 -14.66
N LYS A 246 -14.83 -20.09 -14.61
CA LYS A 246 -14.90 -19.15 -15.74
C LYS A 246 -13.63 -19.13 -16.60
N ASN A 247 -12.54 -19.73 -16.14
CA ASN A 247 -11.26 -19.67 -16.81
C ASN A 247 -11.13 -20.79 -17.84
N ASP A 248 -10.43 -20.50 -18.93
CA ASP A 248 -9.95 -21.52 -19.87
C ASP A 248 -8.91 -22.41 -19.19
N PRO A 249 -8.95 -23.75 -19.36
CA PRO A 249 -7.96 -24.66 -18.77
C PRO A 249 -6.49 -24.29 -19.04
N SER A 250 -6.20 -23.67 -20.20
CA SER A 250 -4.85 -23.22 -20.56
C SER A 250 -4.37 -22.01 -19.76
N ASN A 251 -5.29 -21.24 -19.17
CA ASN A 251 -5.00 -20.10 -18.31
C ASN A 251 -4.91 -20.46 -16.82
N ILE A 252 -5.30 -21.70 -16.46
CA ILE A 252 -5.20 -22.21 -15.09
C ILE A 252 -3.83 -22.87 -14.91
N THR A 253 -2.91 -22.15 -14.30
CA THR A 253 -1.56 -22.66 -14.04
C THR A 253 -1.30 -22.77 -12.54
N LEU A 254 -0.51 -23.77 -12.15
CA LEU A 254 -0.13 -23.98 -10.76
C LEU A 254 0.57 -22.73 -10.17
N TYR A 255 1.42 -22.07 -10.97
CA TYR A 255 2.25 -20.95 -10.51
C TYR A 255 1.57 -19.56 -10.58
N SER A 256 0.35 -19.44 -11.12
CA SER A 256 -0.39 -18.15 -11.14
C SER A 256 -0.64 -17.64 -9.71
N ARG A 257 -0.55 -16.33 -9.49
CA ARG A 257 -0.58 -15.70 -8.14
C ARG A 257 -1.59 -14.55 -8.00
N GLY A 258 -2.50 -14.39 -8.94
CA GLY A 258 -3.41 -13.25 -9.00
C GLY A 258 -4.51 -13.44 -10.05
N ASP A 259 -5.30 -12.38 -10.26
CA ASP A 259 -6.38 -12.33 -11.26
C ASP A 259 -6.11 -11.21 -12.29
N ILE A 260 -7.03 -11.02 -13.24
CA ILE A 260 -6.96 -9.99 -14.30
C ILE A 260 -6.83 -8.58 -13.72
N TYR A 261 -7.47 -8.31 -12.58
CA TYR A 261 -7.41 -7.04 -11.88
C TYR A 261 -6.65 -7.17 -10.56
N ALA A 262 -6.26 -6.04 -9.98
CA ALA A 262 -5.60 -6.02 -8.68
C ALA A 262 -6.49 -6.65 -7.60
N VAL A 263 -5.98 -7.70 -6.97
CA VAL A 263 -6.68 -8.45 -5.92
C VAL A 263 -6.23 -7.93 -4.56
N THR A 264 -7.04 -7.10 -3.92
CA THR A 264 -6.77 -6.54 -2.58
C THR A 264 -7.52 -7.33 -1.50
N SER A 265 -7.22 -7.12 -0.22
CA SER A 265 -7.94 -7.81 0.85
C SER A 265 -9.46 -7.52 0.90
N ALA A 266 -9.91 -6.40 0.33
CA ALA A 266 -11.33 -6.05 0.24
C ALA A 266 -11.99 -6.49 -1.09
N THR A 267 -11.21 -7.00 -2.04
CA THR A 267 -11.75 -7.51 -3.30
C THR A 267 -12.62 -8.73 -3.02
N LYS A 268 -13.74 -8.88 -3.74
CA LYS A 268 -14.57 -10.09 -3.76
C LYS A 268 -15.11 -10.29 -5.17
N ALA A 269 -15.36 -11.54 -5.55
CA ALA A 269 -16.02 -11.88 -6.80
C ALA A 269 -16.77 -13.21 -6.68
N GLU A 270 -17.78 -13.42 -7.53
CA GLU A 270 -18.64 -14.60 -7.52
C GLU A 270 -17.91 -15.94 -7.73
N TYR A 271 -16.66 -15.87 -8.18
CA TYR A 271 -15.79 -17.02 -8.46
C TYR A 271 -14.58 -17.10 -7.52
N VAL A 272 -14.49 -16.26 -6.48
CA VAL A 272 -13.40 -16.28 -5.50
C VAL A 272 -13.94 -16.76 -4.15
N GLY A 273 -13.37 -17.85 -3.64
CA GLY A 273 -13.65 -18.48 -2.36
C GLY A 273 -12.35 -18.77 -1.60
N PHE A 274 -12.34 -19.81 -0.75
CA PHE A 274 -11.17 -20.16 0.05
C PHE A 274 -11.26 -21.58 0.61
N ARG A 275 -10.12 -22.08 1.10
CA ARG A 275 -10.02 -23.27 1.95
C ARG A 275 -9.19 -22.95 3.19
N LEU A 276 -9.21 -23.83 4.21
CA LEU A 276 -8.44 -23.64 5.44
C LEU A 276 -7.23 -24.56 5.51
N ALA A 277 -6.23 -24.10 6.25
CA ALA A 277 -5.16 -24.90 6.82
C ALA A 277 -5.23 -24.84 8.36
N PHE A 278 -4.60 -25.81 9.02
CA PHE A 278 -4.49 -25.89 10.47
C PHE A 278 -3.07 -26.32 10.86
N GLY A 279 -2.56 -25.73 11.93
CA GLY A 279 -1.26 -26.03 12.51
C GLY A 279 -0.34 -24.81 12.58
N SER A 280 0.64 -24.89 13.49
CA SER A 280 1.64 -23.85 13.69
C SER A 280 2.81 -23.98 12.71
N ILE A 281 3.32 -22.84 12.24
CA ILE A 281 4.53 -22.75 11.43
C ILE A 281 5.65 -22.31 12.37
N SER A 282 6.51 -23.25 12.75
CA SER A 282 7.69 -22.94 13.56
C SER A 282 8.71 -22.15 12.74
N THR A 283 9.30 -21.09 13.29
CA THR A 283 10.30 -20.24 12.60
C THR A 283 9.85 -19.77 11.20
N PRO A 284 8.71 -19.07 11.09
CA PRO A 284 8.20 -18.57 9.82
C PRO A 284 9.22 -17.63 9.15
N LEU A 285 9.32 -17.70 7.82
CA LEU A 285 10.13 -16.80 7.02
C LEU A 285 9.27 -15.91 6.13
N TRP A 286 9.45 -14.61 6.27
CA TRP A 286 8.88 -13.63 5.36
C TRP A 286 9.84 -13.35 4.21
N VAL A 287 9.30 -13.27 3.00
CA VAL A 287 10.07 -13.10 1.76
C VAL A 287 9.62 -11.83 1.04
N SER A 288 10.57 -10.94 0.78
CA SER A 288 10.34 -9.71 0.01
C SER A 288 11.43 -9.50 -1.03
N GLY A 289 11.27 -8.49 -1.89
CA GLY A 289 12.34 -8.07 -2.81
C GLY A 289 13.64 -7.62 -2.12
N ALA A 290 13.58 -7.29 -0.82
CA ALA A 290 14.73 -6.91 -0.01
C ALA A 290 15.51 -8.12 0.55
N GLY A 291 14.93 -9.32 0.52
CA GLY A 291 15.52 -10.52 1.08
C GLY A 291 14.54 -11.34 1.93
N VAL A 292 15.11 -12.17 2.80
CA VAL A 292 14.39 -13.11 3.68
C VAL A 292 14.57 -12.65 5.13
N SER A 293 13.50 -12.64 5.92
CA SER A 293 13.55 -12.24 7.33
C SER A 293 12.81 -13.23 8.24
N LEU A 294 13.40 -13.48 9.41
CA LEU A 294 12.80 -14.20 10.54
C LEU A 294 11.95 -13.28 11.45
N SER A 295 12.22 -11.98 11.39
CA SER A 295 11.55 -10.96 12.21
C SER A 295 10.71 -10.07 11.30
N ARG A 296 9.52 -9.69 11.77
CA ARG A 296 8.71 -8.67 11.11
C ARG A 296 8.50 -7.50 12.03
N VAL A 297 8.35 -6.32 11.43
CA VAL A 297 7.81 -5.16 12.10
C VAL A 297 6.38 -4.98 11.64
N SER A 298 5.44 -4.99 12.58
CA SER A 298 4.02 -4.81 12.32
C SER A 298 3.60 -3.38 12.64
N VAL A 299 2.86 -2.75 11.72
CA VAL A 299 2.19 -1.47 11.98
C VAL A 299 0.86 -1.75 12.67
N VAL A 300 0.72 -1.28 13.90
CA VAL A 300 -0.45 -1.60 14.76
C VAL A 300 -1.43 -0.44 14.93
N ALA A 301 -1.04 0.77 14.50
CA ALA A 301 -1.93 1.93 14.46
C ALA A 301 -2.43 2.21 13.04
N THR A 302 -3.64 2.72 12.94
CA THR A 302 -4.21 3.27 11.70
C THR A 302 -3.74 4.70 11.45
N SER A 303 -3.75 5.15 10.19
CA SER A 303 -3.45 6.54 9.82
C SER A 303 -4.37 7.55 10.52
N GLY A 304 -5.63 7.18 10.78
CA GLY A 304 -6.59 7.99 11.53
C GLY A 304 -6.22 8.17 13.00
N GLN A 305 -5.77 7.11 13.66
CA GLN A 305 -5.25 7.19 15.04
C GLN A 305 -4.00 8.06 15.10
N VAL A 306 -3.08 7.92 14.13
CA VAL A 306 -1.89 8.78 14.05
C VAL A 306 -2.28 10.25 13.84
N LYS A 307 -3.20 10.56 12.90
CA LYS A 307 -3.77 11.92 12.71
C LYS A 307 -4.34 12.48 14.01
N SER A 308 -5.03 11.68 14.82
CA SER A 308 -5.62 12.16 16.07
C SER A 308 -4.58 12.71 17.06
N VAL A 309 -3.34 12.21 16.98
CA VAL A 309 -2.20 12.65 17.80
C VAL A 309 -1.43 13.77 17.11
N THR A 310 -1.18 13.66 15.80
CA THR A 310 -0.27 14.55 15.06
C THR A 310 -0.96 15.73 14.38
N GLY A 311 -2.29 15.67 14.22
CA GLY A 311 -3.11 16.65 13.52
C GLY A 311 -3.16 16.49 11.99
N THR A 312 -2.43 15.54 11.41
CA THR A 312 -2.40 15.32 9.94
C THR A 312 -2.06 13.87 9.58
N TYR A 313 -2.56 13.40 8.43
CA TYR A 313 -2.15 12.13 7.85
C TYR A 313 -0.71 12.15 7.31
N HIS A 314 -0.16 13.33 7.02
CA HIS A 314 1.20 13.50 6.47
C HIS A 314 2.25 13.35 7.57
N THR A 315 2.42 12.12 8.05
CA THR A 315 3.31 11.75 9.15
C THR A 315 4.20 10.59 8.71
N LYS A 316 5.50 10.67 9.01
CA LYS A 316 6.48 9.61 8.76
C LYS A 316 7.20 9.25 10.04
N LEU A 317 7.38 7.96 10.26
CA LEU A 317 8.20 7.43 11.33
C LEU A 317 9.39 6.70 10.72
N VAL A 318 10.61 7.06 11.12
CA VAL A 318 11.83 6.30 10.82
C VAL A 318 12.33 5.66 12.09
N PHE A 319 12.89 4.46 12.00
CA PHE A 319 13.56 3.76 13.10
C PHE A 319 14.63 2.82 12.52
N VAL A 320 15.40 2.18 13.39
CA VAL A 320 16.37 1.14 13.03
C VAL A 320 15.77 -0.21 13.42
N ASN A 321 15.61 -1.11 12.45
CA ASN A 321 15.36 -2.51 12.76
C ASN A 321 16.71 -3.13 13.12
N TYR A 322 16.97 -3.37 14.41
CA TYR A 322 18.28 -3.81 14.86
C TYR A 322 18.57 -5.27 14.50
N GLU A 323 17.54 -6.09 14.30
CA GLU A 323 17.69 -7.48 13.83
C GLU A 323 18.30 -7.54 12.42
N THR A 324 17.86 -6.64 11.53
CA THR A 324 18.39 -6.55 10.16
C THR A 324 19.55 -5.57 10.03
N GLY A 325 19.70 -4.65 10.98
CA GLY A 325 20.65 -3.54 10.94
C GLY A 325 20.23 -2.40 10.00
N ASN A 326 19.03 -2.48 9.42
CA ASN A 326 18.57 -1.54 8.40
C ASN A 326 17.84 -0.33 8.99
N LEU A 327 17.84 0.76 8.20
CA LEU A 327 16.91 1.85 8.40
C LEU A 327 15.53 1.43 7.90
N ALA A 328 14.51 1.55 8.74
CA ALA A 328 13.12 1.26 8.43
C ALA A 328 12.27 2.52 8.52
N TYR A 329 11.20 2.60 7.74
CA TYR A 329 10.24 3.69 7.86
C TYR A 329 8.81 3.27 7.56
N ILE A 330 7.87 4.01 8.15
CA ILE A 330 6.43 3.92 7.92
C ILE A 330 5.95 5.29 7.44
N ASP A 331 5.20 5.31 6.34
CA ASP A 331 4.55 6.52 5.83
C ASP A 331 3.04 6.44 6.09
N PHE A 332 2.57 7.20 7.07
CA PHE A 332 1.17 7.17 7.51
C PHE A 332 0.23 7.96 6.59
N SER A 333 0.76 8.62 5.54
CA SER A 333 -0.08 9.21 4.51
C SER A 333 -0.72 8.15 3.60
N ASN A 334 -0.16 6.94 3.57
CA ASN A 334 -0.64 5.84 2.74
C ASN A 334 -1.92 5.21 3.30
N SER A 335 -2.74 4.66 2.40
CA SER A 335 -3.94 3.88 2.74
C SER A 335 -3.61 2.50 3.27
N THR A 336 -2.61 1.85 2.66
CA THR A 336 -2.05 0.58 3.09
C THR A 336 -0.76 0.88 3.83
N LEU A 337 -0.76 0.66 5.14
CA LEU A 337 0.42 0.86 5.97
C LEU A 337 1.34 -0.35 5.86
N ALA A 338 2.62 -0.06 5.64
CA ALA A 338 3.67 -1.04 5.43
C ALA A 338 4.97 -0.52 6.05
N VAL A 339 5.87 -1.44 6.39
CA VAL A 339 7.22 -1.08 6.85
C VAL A 339 8.16 -1.20 5.68
N THR A 340 8.77 -0.09 5.29
CA THR A 340 9.79 -0.09 4.24
C THR A 340 11.17 -0.10 4.86
N GLU A 341 11.93 -1.18 4.64
CA GLU A 341 13.34 -1.24 5.01
C GLU A 341 14.25 -0.87 3.85
N ILE A 342 15.20 0.02 4.11
CA ILE A 342 16.28 0.35 3.20
C ILE A 342 17.43 -0.61 3.50
N VAL A 343 17.62 -1.60 2.63
CA VAL A 343 18.73 -2.56 2.73
C VAL A 343 20.06 -1.81 2.70
N ASP A 344 20.82 -1.93 3.78
CA ASP A 344 22.10 -1.24 3.93
C ASP A 344 23.27 -2.21 4.16
N THR A 345 24.46 -1.75 3.84
CA THR A 345 25.73 -2.40 4.21
C THR A 345 26.47 -1.61 5.30
N LEU A 346 25.99 -0.41 5.61
CA LEU A 346 26.50 0.46 6.65
C LEU A 346 25.73 0.24 7.96
N PRO A 347 26.40 0.31 9.12
CA PRO A 347 25.70 0.45 10.38
C PRO A 347 24.88 1.75 10.40
N VAL A 348 23.62 1.67 10.84
CA VAL A 348 22.70 2.81 10.92
C VAL A 348 22.27 3.05 12.36
N PHE A 349 22.45 4.27 12.84
CA PHE A 349 22.01 4.73 14.16
C PHE A 349 21.55 6.19 14.13
N HIS A 350 20.69 6.55 15.07
CA HIS A 350 20.21 7.93 15.28
C HIS A 350 19.71 8.63 14.01
N PRO A 351 18.71 8.07 13.32
CA PRO A 351 18.14 8.71 12.15
C PRO A 351 17.42 10.02 12.54
N ASP A 352 17.51 11.04 11.69
CA ASP A 352 16.70 12.26 11.78
C ASP A 352 16.20 12.66 10.39
N ILE A 353 14.91 12.97 10.29
CA ILE A 353 14.23 13.25 9.02
C ILE A 353 14.36 14.73 8.67
N SER A 354 14.61 15.03 7.39
CA SER A 354 14.74 16.40 6.91
C SER A 354 13.44 17.21 7.08
N PRO A 355 13.51 18.55 7.17
CA PRO A 355 12.32 19.37 7.40
C PRO A 355 11.20 19.19 6.37
N ASP A 356 11.53 18.80 5.14
CA ASP A 356 10.60 18.52 4.04
C ASP A 356 10.10 17.06 3.98
N GLY A 357 10.56 16.17 4.88
CA GLY A 357 10.15 14.78 4.96
C GLY A 357 10.70 13.87 3.84
N LYS A 358 11.66 14.36 3.04
CA LYS A 358 12.16 13.66 1.84
C LYS A 358 13.49 12.96 2.03
N ARG A 359 14.24 13.26 3.08
CA ARG A 359 15.58 12.73 3.33
C ARG A 359 15.72 12.30 4.78
N VAL A 360 16.69 11.42 5.00
CA VAL A 360 17.09 10.99 6.34
C VAL A 360 18.59 11.13 6.50
N ALA A 361 19.00 11.72 7.61
CA ALA A 361 20.38 11.75 8.07
C ALA A 361 20.56 10.67 9.15
N PHE A 362 21.70 10.00 9.19
CA PHE A 362 22.01 8.99 10.22
C PHE A 362 23.52 8.91 10.45
N CYS A 363 23.95 8.21 11.50
CA CYS A 363 25.36 7.95 11.77
C CYS A 363 25.70 6.47 11.98
N THR A 364 26.98 6.14 11.98
CA THR A 364 27.48 4.75 12.05
C THR A 364 27.79 4.27 13.47
N LYS A 365 27.45 5.05 14.51
CA LYS A 365 27.68 4.68 15.91
C LYS A 365 26.57 5.14 16.85
N VAL A 366 26.33 4.35 17.90
CA VAL A 366 25.34 4.60 18.95
C VAL A 366 25.84 5.61 20.00
N GLU A 367 24.90 6.19 20.75
CA GLU A 367 25.19 7.11 21.86
C GLU A 367 25.89 6.36 23.00
N GLY A 368 26.72 7.06 23.77
CA GLY A 368 27.42 6.49 24.93
C GLY A 368 28.69 5.71 24.60
N VAL A 369 29.00 5.48 23.32
CA VAL A 369 30.20 4.75 22.87
C VAL A 369 31.22 5.69 22.22
N SER A 370 32.31 6.00 22.94
CA SER A 370 33.38 6.91 22.46
C SER A 370 34.11 6.40 21.21
N GLY A 371 34.52 7.30 20.33
CA GLY A 371 35.33 7.03 19.12
C GLY A 371 34.68 7.52 17.82
N THR A 372 35.34 7.26 16.69
CA THR A 372 34.93 7.80 15.37
C THR A 372 33.57 7.28 14.92
N SER A 373 32.76 8.20 14.39
CA SER A 373 31.48 7.96 13.74
C SER A 373 31.44 8.73 12.42
N GLU A 374 30.61 8.29 11.48
CA GLU A 374 30.43 8.92 10.18
C GLU A 374 28.97 9.31 9.98
N VAL A 375 28.70 10.47 9.38
CA VAL A 375 27.34 10.95 9.08
C VAL A 375 27.06 10.85 7.59
N TYR A 376 25.86 10.37 7.28
CA TYR A 376 25.35 10.22 5.93
C TYR A 376 23.96 10.86 5.80
N VAL A 377 23.61 11.26 4.58
CA VAL A 377 22.26 11.66 4.18
C VAL A 377 21.86 10.89 2.93
N ARG A 378 20.62 10.42 2.86
CA ARG A 378 20.02 9.81 1.66
C ARG A 378 18.56 10.23 1.49
N ASP A 379 17.99 9.92 0.34
CA ASP A 379 16.55 10.07 0.15
C ASP A 379 15.79 9.04 0.99
N LEU A 380 14.67 9.45 1.57
CA LEU A 380 13.78 8.59 2.34
C LEU A 380 12.78 7.91 1.39
N ASN A 381 13.25 6.86 0.72
CA ASN A 381 12.47 6.02 -0.20
C ASN A 381 12.95 4.56 -0.11
N ALA A 382 12.21 3.62 -0.71
CA ALA A 382 12.48 2.19 -0.61
C ALA A 382 13.89 1.75 -1.06
N THR A 383 14.54 2.52 -1.93
CA THR A 383 15.88 2.19 -2.46
C THR A 383 17.01 2.97 -1.77
N GLY A 384 16.69 3.95 -0.93
CA GLY A 384 17.68 4.78 -0.23
C GLY A 384 18.61 5.55 -1.17
N THR A 385 18.12 6.05 -2.30
CA THR A 385 18.94 6.70 -3.33
C THR A 385 19.70 7.94 -2.82
N ASN A 386 20.68 8.38 -3.61
CA ASN A 386 21.42 9.63 -3.38
C ASN A 386 22.12 9.69 -2.02
N LEU A 387 22.74 8.58 -1.61
CA LEU A 387 23.58 8.51 -0.41
C LEU A 387 24.80 9.42 -0.52
N VAL A 388 24.97 10.33 0.44
CA VAL A 388 26.09 11.27 0.51
C VAL A 388 26.69 11.26 1.91
N LYS A 389 28.02 11.18 1.99
CA LYS A 389 28.80 11.22 3.23
C LYS A 389 29.27 12.63 3.57
N LEU A 390 29.25 13.00 4.85
CA LEU A 390 29.92 14.21 5.34
C LEU A 390 31.43 13.96 5.49
N ASN A 391 32.24 14.70 4.73
CA ASN A 391 33.71 14.54 4.71
C ASN A 391 34.39 15.31 5.85
N VAL A 392 34.30 14.76 7.07
CA VAL A 392 34.99 15.24 8.27
C VAL A 392 35.63 14.07 9.03
N ALA A 393 36.52 14.36 9.98
CA ALA A 393 37.24 13.32 10.72
C ALA A 393 36.33 12.42 11.58
N SER A 394 35.27 12.99 12.16
CA SER A 394 34.24 12.26 12.91
C SER A 394 32.98 13.11 13.01
N ALA A 395 31.82 12.47 12.87
CA ALA A 395 30.51 13.06 13.07
C ALA A 395 29.53 12.01 13.61
N ALA A 396 28.79 12.36 14.67
CA ALA A 396 27.79 11.51 15.31
C ALA A 396 26.49 12.28 15.55
N ILE A 397 25.38 11.52 15.63
CA ILE A 397 24.03 11.96 16.00
C ILE A 397 23.60 13.22 15.23
N PRO A 398 23.34 13.09 13.91
CA PRO A 398 22.96 14.22 13.09
C PRO A 398 21.55 14.70 13.44
N ARG A 399 21.36 16.03 13.55
CA ARG A 399 20.05 16.66 13.77
C ARG A 399 19.79 17.74 12.74
N TRP A 400 18.71 17.64 12.00
CA TRP A 400 18.22 18.67 11.10
C TRP A 400 17.69 19.87 11.86
N ARG A 401 17.98 21.07 11.35
CA ARG A 401 17.34 22.30 11.76
C ARG A 401 17.24 23.30 10.61
N VAL A 402 16.34 24.26 10.77
CA VAL A 402 16.18 25.39 9.85
C VAL A 402 16.74 26.63 10.53
N VAL A 403 17.60 27.38 9.82
CA VAL A 403 18.22 28.62 10.30
C VAL A 403 17.95 29.70 9.27
N GLY A 404 16.99 30.59 9.56
CA GLY A 404 16.49 31.52 8.55
C GLY A 404 15.83 30.75 7.41
N ALA A 405 16.36 30.86 6.19
CA ALA A 405 15.90 30.11 5.01
C ALA A 405 16.73 28.85 4.72
N ASP A 406 17.82 28.62 5.46
CA ASP A 406 18.76 27.54 5.19
C ASP A 406 18.46 26.29 6.03
N THR A 407 18.59 25.13 5.40
CA THR A 407 18.57 23.84 6.09
C THR A 407 20.00 23.44 6.45
N VAL A 408 20.23 23.12 7.72
CA VAL A 408 21.54 22.69 8.24
C VAL A 408 21.41 21.41 9.06
N ILE A 409 22.51 20.68 9.18
CA ILE A 409 22.64 19.50 10.04
C ILE A 409 23.63 19.82 11.15
N VAL A 410 23.19 19.64 12.40
CA VAL A 410 24.04 19.68 13.59
C VAL A 410 24.60 18.29 13.84
N TYR A 411 25.85 18.19 14.25
CA TYR A 411 26.49 16.94 14.64
C TYR A 411 27.55 17.19 15.70
N VAL A 412 27.97 16.12 16.39
CA VAL A 412 29.06 16.17 17.37
C VAL A 412 30.23 15.32 16.92
N THR A 413 31.44 15.67 17.36
CA THR A 413 32.66 14.91 17.00
C THR A 413 32.73 13.53 17.68
N ASP A 414 32.02 13.35 18.81
CA ASP A 414 31.99 12.13 19.61
C ASP A 414 30.73 12.16 20.51
N ALA A 415 29.93 11.09 20.54
CA ALA A 415 28.71 10.99 21.34
C ALA A 415 28.87 10.07 22.57
N GLY A 416 30.11 9.89 23.05
CA GLY A 416 30.41 9.08 24.22
C GLY A 416 30.00 9.71 25.55
N ASN A 417 30.65 9.27 26.62
CA ASN A 417 30.37 9.68 28.00
C ASN A 417 30.52 11.20 28.21
N ASN A 418 29.50 11.84 28.79
CA ASN A 418 29.53 13.28 29.12
C ASN A 418 29.77 13.59 30.62
N LYS A 419 30.10 12.61 31.45
CA LYS A 419 30.24 12.78 32.91
C LYS A 419 31.43 13.66 33.30
N GLU A 420 32.60 13.41 32.73
CA GLU A 420 33.84 14.09 33.10
C GLU A 420 34.04 15.38 32.29
N ASP A 421 34.00 16.54 32.96
CA ASP A 421 34.07 17.87 32.33
C ASP A 421 35.26 18.05 31.38
N ALA A 422 36.45 17.57 31.78
CA ALA A 422 37.69 17.75 31.00
C ALA A 422 37.73 16.88 29.74
N GLU A 423 37.11 15.71 29.76
CA GLU A 423 37.01 14.83 28.60
C GLU A 423 35.94 15.35 27.64
N TRP A 424 34.78 15.71 28.16
CA TRP A 424 33.65 16.19 27.37
C TRP A 424 33.99 17.49 26.63
N LYS A 425 34.69 18.44 27.26
CA LYS A 425 35.12 19.71 26.62
C LYS A 425 36.16 19.54 25.50
N GLN A 426 36.81 18.38 25.38
CA GLN A 426 37.69 18.09 24.23
C GLN A 426 36.90 17.75 22.96
N LYS A 427 35.61 17.44 23.12
CA LYS A 427 34.68 17.20 22.01
C LYS A 427 34.07 18.52 21.57
N SER A 428 33.30 18.50 20.49
CA SER A 428 32.70 19.73 19.95
C SER A 428 31.43 19.47 19.16
N THR A 429 30.59 20.50 19.14
CA THR A 429 29.34 20.56 18.38
C THR A 429 29.53 21.44 17.15
N TRP A 430 29.08 20.96 16.01
CA TRP A 430 29.25 21.58 14.70
C TRP A 430 27.91 21.65 13.97
N GLN A 431 27.83 22.54 12.99
CA GLN A 431 26.75 22.56 12.01
C GLN A 431 27.31 22.57 10.59
N VAL A 432 26.55 22.07 9.63
CA VAL A 432 26.90 22.10 8.20
C VAL A 432 25.65 22.36 7.37
N PRO A 433 25.66 23.30 6.41
CA PRO A 433 24.55 23.47 5.47
C PRO A 433 24.35 22.23 4.60
N PHE A 434 23.10 21.93 4.25
CA PHE A 434 22.79 20.87 3.29
C PHE A 434 21.78 21.37 2.26
N ALA A 435 22.21 21.50 1.01
CA ALA A 435 21.40 22.02 -0.08
C ALA A 435 21.76 21.34 -1.40
N GLY A 436 20.78 21.15 -2.28
CA GLY A 436 20.99 20.50 -3.59
C GLY A 436 21.60 19.09 -3.49
N GLY A 437 21.33 18.38 -2.39
CA GLY A 437 21.87 17.06 -2.12
C GLY A 437 23.35 17.01 -1.73
N LYS A 438 23.93 18.12 -1.24
CA LYS A 438 25.36 18.19 -0.88
C LYS A 438 25.57 18.88 0.46
N PHE A 439 26.56 18.41 1.21
CA PHE A 439 27.09 19.12 2.37
C PHE A 439 27.89 20.35 1.96
N GLY A 440 27.65 21.46 2.66
CA GLY A 440 28.43 22.69 2.57
C GLY A 440 29.67 22.67 3.47
N THR A 441 30.11 23.85 3.88
CA THR A 441 31.26 24.01 4.79
C THR A 441 30.82 23.91 6.26
N PRO A 442 31.40 23.00 7.06
CA PRO A 442 31.09 22.90 8.48
C PRO A 442 31.58 24.12 9.29
N VAL A 443 30.81 24.50 10.29
CA VAL A 443 31.09 25.59 11.24
C VAL A 443 30.95 25.06 12.67
N LYS A 444 31.96 25.30 13.50
CA LYS A 444 31.92 24.94 14.93
C LYS A 444 30.96 25.86 15.67
N LEU A 445 30.12 25.30 16.52
CA LEU A 445 29.20 26.03 17.38
C LEU A 445 29.72 26.14 18.81
N PHE A 446 30.02 24.99 19.43
CA PHE A 446 30.36 24.89 20.85
C PHE A 446 31.50 23.90 21.09
N ASP A 447 32.22 24.08 22.20
CA ASP A 447 32.94 22.99 22.84
C ASP A 447 31.95 22.08 23.57
N GLY A 448 32.27 20.79 23.68
CA GLY A 448 31.35 19.77 24.18
C GLY A 448 30.37 19.23 23.13
N SER A 449 29.80 18.07 23.42
CA SER A 449 28.93 17.31 22.51
C SER A 449 27.44 17.51 22.81
N TYR A 450 26.84 18.60 22.34
CA TYR A 450 25.40 18.90 22.46
C TYR A 450 24.60 18.32 21.29
N HIS A 451 24.29 17.03 21.33
CA HIS A 451 23.64 16.29 20.23
C HIS A 451 22.13 16.10 20.37
N ASP A 452 21.55 16.46 21.52
CA ASP A 452 20.12 16.24 21.83
C ASP A 452 19.24 17.44 21.49
N GLY A 453 19.83 18.42 20.81
CA GLY A 453 19.12 19.51 20.17
C GLY A 453 19.63 20.88 20.57
N ILE A 454 19.37 21.83 19.68
CA ILE A 454 19.67 23.26 19.82
C ILE A 454 18.38 24.01 19.51
N SER A 455 18.03 25.00 20.35
CA SER A 455 16.86 25.83 20.13
C SER A 455 16.99 26.64 18.85
N GLU A 456 15.87 27.04 18.25
CA GLU A 456 15.83 27.77 16.99
C GLU A 456 16.66 29.07 17.00
N ASP A 457 16.66 29.77 18.14
CA ASP A 457 17.46 30.98 18.37
C ASP A 457 18.90 30.72 18.83
N GLY A 458 19.32 29.45 18.94
CA GLY A 458 20.65 29.04 19.38
C GLY A 458 20.97 29.32 20.86
N SER A 459 20.00 29.81 21.64
CA SER A 459 20.23 30.20 23.04
C SER A 459 20.25 29.03 24.03
N LEU A 460 19.79 27.85 23.62
CA LEU A 460 19.81 26.63 24.43
C LEU A 460 20.30 25.46 23.59
N ALA A 461 21.27 24.70 24.10
CA ALA A 461 21.66 23.41 23.56
C ALA A 461 21.74 22.39 24.70
N VAL A 462 21.34 21.14 24.48
CA VAL A 462 21.29 20.11 25.54
C VAL A 462 21.96 18.81 25.15
N THR A 463 22.39 18.03 26.15
CA THR A 463 22.80 16.64 25.99
C THR A 463 22.54 15.82 27.25
N GLY A 464 22.15 14.56 27.08
CA GLY A 464 21.92 13.56 28.11
C GLY A 464 22.64 12.26 27.79
N ALA A 465 23.96 12.22 27.97
CA ALA A 465 24.78 11.00 27.84
C ALA A 465 25.49 10.67 29.16
N ARG A 466 24.66 10.50 30.22
CA ARG A 466 24.93 10.28 31.67
C ARG A 466 24.59 11.46 32.57
N LEU A 467 24.90 12.69 32.18
CA LEU A 467 24.48 13.91 32.87
C LEU A 467 23.60 14.74 31.92
N LEU A 468 22.55 15.36 32.44
CA LEU A 468 21.79 16.36 31.70
C LEU A 468 22.58 17.67 31.69
N ARG A 469 23.28 17.95 30.59
CA ARG A 469 24.03 19.21 30.40
C ARG A 469 23.26 20.15 29.49
N ALA A 470 23.40 21.44 29.75
CA ALA A 470 22.84 22.48 28.90
C ALA A 470 23.84 23.64 28.70
N ASN A 471 23.95 24.11 27.46
CA ASN A 471 24.53 25.41 27.15
C ASN A 471 23.40 26.43 27.13
N VAL A 472 23.37 27.33 28.12
CA VAL A 472 22.37 28.39 28.22
C VAL A 472 23.04 29.71 27.86
N SER A 473 22.77 30.21 26.66
CA SER A 473 23.32 31.46 26.12
C SER A 473 24.85 31.53 26.21
N GLY A 474 25.53 30.45 25.82
CA GLY A 474 26.99 30.34 25.84
C GLY A 474 27.57 29.83 27.16
N LYS A 475 26.76 29.61 28.19
CA LYS A 475 27.22 29.12 29.50
C LYS A 475 26.83 27.67 29.72
N ASP A 476 27.84 26.81 29.89
CA ASP A 476 27.64 25.41 30.26
C ASP A 476 27.11 25.27 31.69
N THR A 477 26.12 24.41 31.86
CA THR A 477 25.47 24.08 33.13
C THR A 477 25.12 22.58 33.18
N VAL A 478 25.04 22.03 34.40
CA VAL A 478 24.53 20.68 34.65
C VAL A 478 23.17 20.84 35.33
N TRP A 479 22.14 20.25 34.73
CA TRP A 479 20.76 20.24 35.23
C TRP A 479 20.50 18.98 36.06
N TYR A 480 19.26 18.86 36.56
CA TYR A 480 18.78 17.65 37.22
C TYR A 480 19.64 17.20 38.41
N ASN A 481 20.14 18.17 39.20
CA ASN A 481 21.00 17.95 40.36
C ASN A 481 22.28 17.13 40.08
N GLY A 482 22.70 16.98 38.82
CA GLY A 482 23.82 16.12 38.43
C GLY A 482 23.54 14.62 38.60
N GLU A 483 22.28 14.23 38.75
CA GLU A 483 21.86 12.83 38.75
C GLU A 483 21.88 12.26 37.33
N GLN A 484 21.86 10.93 37.24
CA GLN A 484 22.00 10.25 35.96
C GLN A 484 20.77 10.47 35.08
N ALA A 485 21.01 10.96 33.87
CA ALA A 485 19.99 11.20 32.85
C ALA A 485 20.50 10.78 31.46
N CYS A 486 19.62 10.20 30.66
CA CYS A 486 19.91 9.80 29.27
C CYS A 486 18.76 10.06 28.29
N ASN A 487 19.01 9.82 27.00
CA ASN A 487 18.04 9.96 25.90
C ASN A 487 17.33 11.32 25.94
N ALA A 488 18.12 12.38 26.11
CA ALA A 488 17.55 13.71 26.12
C ALA A 488 17.11 14.12 24.71
N SER A 489 16.09 14.95 24.62
CA SER A 489 15.67 15.56 23.35
C SER A 489 15.07 16.93 23.62
N LEU A 490 15.47 17.93 22.83
CA LEU A 490 14.98 19.30 22.92
C LEU A 490 13.82 19.54 21.94
N SER A 491 12.75 20.15 22.45
CA SER A 491 11.56 20.47 21.68
C SER A 491 11.87 21.36 20.46
N LYS A 492 11.30 21.00 19.30
CA LYS A 492 11.43 21.75 18.03
C LYS A 492 10.28 22.77 17.84
N ASP A 493 9.60 23.18 18.91
CA ASP A 493 8.33 23.94 18.91
C ASP A 493 8.41 25.34 19.55
N SER A 494 9.62 25.91 19.67
CA SER A 494 9.95 27.17 20.37
C SER A 494 9.77 27.19 21.90
N THR A 495 9.16 26.16 22.51
CA THR A 495 8.92 26.14 23.96
C THR A 495 10.17 25.87 24.79
N LYS A 496 11.24 25.36 24.15
CA LYS A 496 12.53 25.03 24.79
C LYS A 496 12.38 24.06 25.97
N ARG A 497 11.49 23.07 25.82
CA ARG A 497 11.34 21.97 26.78
C ARG A 497 12.29 20.84 26.42
N THR A 498 12.90 20.22 27.40
CA THR A 498 13.76 19.05 27.23
C THR A 498 13.09 17.84 27.84
N LEU A 499 12.83 16.81 27.05
CA LEU A 499 12.45 15.49 27.58
C LEU A 499 13.72 14.66 27.82
N PHE A 500 13.70 13.75 28.79
CA PHE A 500 14.79 12.83 29.08
C PHE A 500 14.33 11.68 30.00
N LEU A 501 15.16 10.65 30.12
CA LEU A 501 14.95 9.50 30.97
C LEU A 501 15.91 9.52 32.17
N ASP A 502 15.46 8.97 33.30
CA ASP A 502 16.27 8.86 34.52
C ASP A 502 16.25 7.45 35.13
N PHE A 503 17.13 7.22 36.11
CA PHE A 503 17.40 5.90 36.69
C PHE A 503 16.60 5.65 37.98
N GLY A 504 15.36 6.16 38.07
CA GLY A 504 14.58 6.11 39.31
C GLY A 504 15.23 6.93 40.43
N SER A 505 15.67 8.14 40.10
CA SER A 505 16.46 9.00 40.98
C SER A 505 15.62 9.67 42.09
N GLU A 506 16.29 10.21 43.12
CA GLU A 506 15.60 10.91 44.22
C GLU A 506 14.91 12.18 43.74
N THR A 507 15.53 12.95 42.83
CA THR A 507 14.93 14.16 42.24
C THR A 507 13.63 13.81 41.51
N GLY A 508 13.67 12.79 40.66
CA GLY A 508 12.52 12.37 39.87
C GLY A 508 11.40 11.79 40.72
N LYS A 509 11.71 10.89 41.67
CA LYS A 509 10.73 10.33 42.62
C LYS A 509 10.05 11.40 43.47
N THR A 510 10.81 12.39 43.93
CA THR A 510 10.28 13.53 44.68
C THR A 510 9.33 14.36 43.83
N PHE A 511 9.69 14.65 42.58
CA PHE A 511 8.85 15.41 41.65
C PHE A 511 7.55 14.66 41.29
N VAL A 512 7.65 13.36 41.07
CA VAL A 512 6.51 12.49 40.71
C VAL A 512 5.63 12.17 41.92
N GLY A 513 6.18 12.20 43.13
CA GLY A 513 5.47 11.88 44.37
C GLY A 513 5.26 10.38 44.64
N LYS A 514 5.95 9.50 43.89
CA LYS A 514 5.96 8.05 44.13
C LYS A 514 7.23 7.38 43.60
N GLU A 515 7.53 6.20 44.12
CA GLU A 515 8.59 5.32 43.61
C GLU A 515 8.28 4.83 42.19
N TYR A 516 9.34 4.64 41.41
CA TYR A 516 9.34 4.05 40.07
C TYR A 516 10.76 3.54 39.72
N ALA A 517 10.85 2.64 38.75
CA ALA A 517 12.08 2.00 38.30
C ALA A 517 12.83 2.80 37.22
N THR A 518 14.05 2.38 36.89
CA THR A 518 14.83 2.96 35.78
C THR A 518 13.98 3.07 34.51
N HIS A 519 13.96 4.27 33.91
CA HIS A 519 13.26 4.60 32.67
C HIS A 519 11.74 4.37 32.67
N GLU A 520 11.11 4.15 33.83
CA GLU A 520 9.65 4.01 33.93
C GLU A 520 8.95 5.37 33.71
N ARG A 521 9.71 6.48 33.74
CA ARG A 521 9.23 7.86 33.59
C ARG A 521 9.98 8.60 32.50
N LEU A 522 9.21 9.22 31.61
CA LEU A 522 9.67 10.30 30.75
C LEU A 522 9.49 11.62 31.51
N LEU A 523 10.60 12.31 31.78
CA LEU A 523 10.62 13.57 32.53
C LEU A 523 10.84 14.75 31.59
N PHE A 524 10.26 15.90 31.97
CA PHE A 524 10.34 17.12 31.18
C PHE A 524 10.91 18.26 32.01
N ALA A 525 11.95 18.90 31.51
CA ALA A 525 12.49 20.14 32.04
C ALA A 525 12.10 21.34 31.16
N ASP A 526 11.87 22.49 31.77
CA ASP A 526 11.77 23.77 31.05
C ASP A 526 13.15 24.29 30.62
N SER A 527 13.16 25.46 29.96
CA SER A 527 14.40 26.10 29.46
C SER A 527 15.44 26.45 30.54
N THR A 528 15.10 26.32 31.82
CA THR A 528 15.97 26.58 32.97
C THR A 528 16.46 25.31 33.65
N GLY A 529 16.01 24.13 33.20
CA GLY A 529 16.32 22.83 33.80
C GLY A 529 15.37 22.42 34.93
N LYS A 530 14.28 23.17 35.15
CA LYS A 530 13.30 22.83 36.19
C LYS A 530 12.31 21.80 35.66
N LEU A 531 12.05 20.74 36.43
CA LEU A 531 11.02 19.75 36.10
C LEU A 531 9.62 20.37 36.06
N ILE A 532 8.87 20.03 35.00
CA ILE A 532 7.52 20.57 34.75
C ILE A 532 6.48 19.49 34.47
N GLN A 533 6.88 18.28 34.03
CA GLN A 533 5.95 17.20 33.68
C GLN A 533 6.64 15.84 33.79
N SER A 534 5.83 14.79 33.99
CA SER A 534 6.25 13.39 33.89
C SER A 534 5.16 12.56 33.24
N ILE A 535 5.54 11.63 32.36
CA ILE A 535 4.65 10.65 31.73
C ILE A 535 5.17 9.24 32.10
N ALA A 536 4.27 8.33 32.47
CA ALA A 536 4.65 6.94 32.78
C ALA A 536 4.74 6.11 31.49
N ALA A 537 5.65 5.13 31.48
CA ALA A 537 5.66 4.10 30.45
C ALA A 537 4.40 3.22 30.50
N PRO A 538 4.03 2.54 29.40
CA PRO A 538 2.99 1.52 29.42
C PRO A 538 3.29 0.43 30.48
N ALA A 539 2.24 -0.24 30.97
CA ALA A 539 2.44 -1.31 31.95
C ALA A 539 3.36 -2.42 31.39
N ASN A 540 4.29 -2.92 32.22
CA ASN A 540 5.32 -3.91 31.86
C ASN A 540 6.41 -3.42 30.90
N TYR A 541 6.49 -2.10 30.68
CA TYR A 541 7.48 -1.48 29.82
C TYR A 541 8.23 -0.35 30.54
N THR A 542 9.40 -0.03 30.01
CA THR A 542 10.16 1.19 30.31
C THR A 542 10.44 1.93 29.00
N PHE A 543 10.65 3.24 29.02
CA PHE A 543 10.97 3.99 27.81
C PHE A 543 12.44 3.82 27.41
N ASP A 544 12.72 3.93 26.11
CA ASP A 544 14.07 4.13 25.58
C ASP A 544 14.00 4.96 24.28
N HIS A 545 15.13 5.53 23.87
CA HIS A 545 15.29 6.26 22.61
C HIS A 545 14.21 7.33 22.37
N SER A 546 13.85 8.09 23.42
CA SER A 546 12.80 9.10 23.35
C SER A 546 13.24 10.34 22.56
N GLU A 547 12.37 10.82 21.67
CA GLU A 547 12.62 11.97 20.80
C GLU A 547 11.42 12.90 20.68
N TRP A 548 11.67 14.21 20.57
CA TRP A 548 10.66 15.15 20.15
C TRP A 548 10.36 15.02 18.65
N SER A 549 9.09 15.12 18.29
CA SER A 549 8.71 15.37 16.89
C SER A 549 9.05 16.81 16.48
N ASN A 550 8.87 17.11 15.19
CA ASN A 550 9.01 18.46 14.63
C ASN A 550 7.75 19.35 14.81
N VAL A 551 6.73 18.87 15.52
CA VAL A 551 5.51 19.62 15.87
C VAL A 551 5.33 19.76 17.38
N LYS A 552 4.49 20.71 17.78
CA LYS A 552 4.25 21.01 19.20
C LYS A 552 3.56 19.82 19.88
N ASN A 553 4.00 19.53 21.10
CA ASN A 553 3.39 18.59 22.04
C ASN A 553 3.38 17.09 21.67
N VAL A 554 4.06 16.67 20.60
CA VAL A 554 4.15 15.25 20.23
C VAL A 554 5.59 14.77 20.36
N ALA A 555 5.78 13.64 21.04
CA ALA A 555 7.04 12.92 21.14
C ALA A 555 6.87 11.47 20.67
N VAL A 556 7.98 10.77 20.48
CA VAL A 556 8.04 9.35 20.14
C VAL A 556 9.06 8.66 21.02
N ALA A 557 8.83 7.40 21.37
CA ALA A 557 9.82 6.59 22.07
C ALA A 557 9.67 5.11 21.71
N THR A 558 10.77 4.39 21.77
CA THR A 558 10.73 2.94 21.88
C THR A 558 10.40 2.57 23.33
N VAL A 559 9.85 1.39 23.53
CA VAL A 559 9.74 0.80 24.86
C VAL A 559 10.48 -0.53 24.97
N THR A 560 11.03 -0.77 26.15
CA THR A 560 11.77 -1.98 26.50
C THR A 560 10.93 -2.82 27.45
N ASN A 561 10.70 -4.09 27.10
CA ASN A 561 9.92 -5.02 27.92
C ASN A 561 10.74 -5.57 29.11
N THR A 562 10.12 -6.39 29.95
CA THR A 562 10.79 -6.98 31.13
C THR A 562 11.99 -7.86 30.82
N ASN A 563 12.12 -8.34 29.58
CA ASN A 563 13.24 -9.16 29.12
C ASN A 563 14.36 -8.34 28.45
N GLY A 564 14.19 -7.02 28.36
CA GLY A 564 15.18 -6.12 27.75
C GLY A 564 15.02 -5.91 26.24
N ALA A 565 13.97 -6.44 25.60
CA ALA A 565 13.77 -6.29 24.16
C ALA A 565 12.97 -5.02 23.82
N HIS A 566 13.37 -4.36 22.74
CA HIS A 566 12.81 -3.10 22.23
C HIS A 566 11.57 -3.31 21.36
N SER A 567 10.52 -3.87 21.97
CA SER A 567 9.49 -4.57 21.20
C SER A 567 8.41 -3.68 20.56
N ALA A 568 8.40 -2.38 20.83
CA ALA A 568 7.36 -1.48 20.31
C ALA A 568 7.78 0.00 20.29
N ILE A 569 7.17 0.77 19.38
CA ILE A 569 7.29 2.23 19.30
C ILE A 569 5.94 2.87 19.65
N TYR A 570 5.98 3.94 20.45
CA TYR A 570 4.81 4.72 20.86
C TYR A 570 4.92 6.18 20.46
N LEU A 571 3.82 6.75 19.98
CA LEU A 571 3.62 8.20 19.98
C LEU A 571 3.10 8.64 21.35
N ILE A 572 3.59 9.78 21.81
CA ILE A 572 3.34 10.33 23.13
C ILE A 572 2.75 11.73 22.97
N SER A 573 1.50 11.91 23.40
CA SER A 573 0.90 13.23 23.52
C SER A 573 1.31 13.85 24.85
N THR A 574 2.02 14.96 24.80
CA THR A 574 2.41 15.71 26.02
C THR A 574 1.27 16.59 26.55
N VAL A 575 0.13 16.67 25.86
CA VAL A 575 -1.05 17.43 26.31
C VAL A 575 -1.83 16.66 27.37
N ASP A 576 -2.14 15.39 27.08
CA ASP A 576 -3.02 14.54 27.88
C ASP A 576 -2.32 13.26 28.38
N SER A 577 -1.04 13.08 28.06
CA SER A 577 -0.23 11.91 28.41
C SER A 577 -0.68 10.60 27.76
N SER A 578 -1.48 10.66 26.69
CA SER A 578 -1.89 9.47 25.94
C SER A 578 -0.72 8.84 25.18
N LEU A 579 -0.75 7.51 25.09
CA LEU A 579 0.26 6.67 24.44
C LEU A 579 -0.41 5.87 23.32
N LEU A 580 0.01 6.10 22.08
CA LEU A 580 -0.45 5.34 20.92
C LEU A 580 0.67 4.43 20.46
N LYS A 581 0.49 3.11 20.61
CA LYS A 581 1.41 2.13 20.02
C LYS A 581 1.27 2.18 18.51
N VAL A 582 2.37 2.37 17.78
CA VAL A 582 2.34 2.51 16.31
C VAL A 582 3.03 1.39 15.57
N ALA A 583 4.05 0.78 16.17
CA ALA A 583 4.75 -0.36 15.60
C ALA A 583 5.15 -1.37 16.68
N GLU A 584 5.20 -2.64 16.31
CA GLU A 584 5.69 -3.77 17.10
C GLU A 584 6.71 -4.58 16.30
N GLY A 585 7.71 -5.14 16.97
CA GLY A 585 8.75 -5.99 16.39
C GLY A 585 9.67 -6.53 17.48
N ASP A 586 10.78 -7.14 17.11
CA ASP A 586 11.70 -7.72 18.09
C ASP A 586 12.64 -6.65 18.69
N GLU A 587 13.29 -5.86 17.83
CA GLU A 587 14.25 -4.82 18.25
C GLU A 587 14.12 -3.53 17.42
N LEU A 588 13.26 -2.60 17.87
CA LEU A 588 12.96 -1.34 17.19
C LEU A 588 13.70 -0.14 17.83
N TRP A 589 14.80 0.32 17.23
CA TRP A 589 15.71 1.28 17.85
C TRP A 589 15.63 2.69 17.25
N HIS A 590 15.99 3.70 18.03
CA HIS A 590 16.19 5.09 17.58
C HIS A 590 15.06 5.69 16.70
N PRO A 591 13.81 5.74 17.20
CA PRO A 591 12.70 6.28 16.42
C PRO A 591 12.81 7.80 16.23
N CYS A 592 12.46 8.28 15.04
CA CYS A 592 12.32 9.69 14.71
C CYS A 592 10.99 9.93 14.01
N LEU A 593 10.18 10.84 14.56
CA LEU A 593 8.88 11.21 14.01
C LEU A 593 8.96 12.55 13.28
N TRP A 594 8.56 12.55 12.01
CA TRP A 594 8.32 13.75 11.23
C TRP A 594 6.83 13.88 10.92
N VAL A 595 6.32 15.09 11.09
CA VAL A 595 4.94 15.49 10.82
C VAL A 595 4.98 16.70 9.90
N ALA A 596 4.28 16.67 8.77
CA ALA A 596 4.18 17.83 7.91
C ALA A 596 3.59 19.00 8.71
N LYS A 597 4.24 20.17 8.67
CA LYS A 597 3.71 21.38 9.28
C LYS A 597 2.51 21.85 8.46
N SER A 598 1.33 21.34 8.76
CA SER A 598 0.09 21.94 8.25
C SER A 598 -0.17 23.22 9.06
N ASN A 599 -0.34 24.33 8.36
CA ASN A 599 -0.83 25.56 8.97
C ASN A 599 -2.33 25.35 9.25
N ILE A 600 -2.66 24.58 10.29
CA ILE A 600 -4.03 24.45 10.77
C ILE A 600 -4.42 25.80 11.35
N ILE A 601 -5.07 26.63 10.55
CA ILE A 601 -5.80 27.80 11.04
C ILE A 601 -6.99 27.23 11.82
N THR A 602 -7.00 27.41 13.13
CA THR A 602 -7.91 26.75 14.08
C THR A 602 -9.31 27.36 14.18
N ASN A 603 -9.80 28.01 13.13
CA ASN A 603 -11.19 28.49 13.06
C ASN A 603 -11.92 27.68 11.99
N PHE A 604 -12.63 26.61 12.34
CA PHE A 604 -13.38 25.84 11.36
C PHE A 604 -14.88 25.77 11.68
N ASP A 605 -15.67 26.20 10.69
CA ASP A 605 -17.09 25.84 10.48
C ASP A 605 -17.23 24.58 9.59
N LEU A 606 -16.11 23.93 9.22
CA LEU A 606 -16.06 22.75 8.34
C LEU A 606 -15.68 21.48 9.11
N ASP A 607 -16.26 20.34 8.72
CA ASP A 607 -15.94 19.02 9.26
C ASP A 607 -14.69 18.44 8.58
N LEU A 608 -13.59 18.26 9.33
CA LEU A 608 -12.29 17.80 8.83
C LEU A 608 -12.25 16.31 8.46
N ASP A 609 -13.26 15.54 8.84
CA ASP A 609 -13.37 14.14 8.44
C ASP A 609 -14.19 13.96 7.16
N SER A 610 -14.78 15.06 6.65
CA SER A 610 -15.67 15.05 5.49
C SER A 610 -15.24 16.05 4.40
N ALA A 611 -14.96 17.31 4.75
CA ALA A 611 -14.60 18.36 3.80
C ALA A 611 -13.26 18.06 3.10
N GLY A 612 -13.29 17.96 1.76
CA GLY A 612 -12.09 17.64 0.98
C GLY A 612 -11.65 16.17 1.04
N VAL A 613 -12.39 15.30 1.72
CA VAL A 613 -12.05 13.88 1.92
C VAL A 613 -12.68 13.02 0.82
N TYR A 614 -11.99 12.88 -0.31
CA TYR A 614 -12.49 12.11 -1.49
C TYR A 614 -12.02 10.65 -1.53
N MET A 615 -11.88 10.03 -0.36
CA MET A 615 -11.49 8.63 -0.21
C MET A 615 -12.39 7.96 0.83
N SER A 616 -12.71 6.67 0.64
CA SER A 616 -13.46 5.87 1.62
C SER A 616 -12.54 4.85 2.29
N LYS A 617 -13.03 4.23 3.37
CA LYS A 617 -12.29 3.16 4.08
C LYS A 617 -12.15 1.88 3.24
N THR A 618 -12.99 1.71 2.23
CA THR A 618 -12.92 0.58 1.29
C THR A 618 -11.94 0.94 0.19
N TYR A 619 -10.80 0.26 0.16
CA TYR A 619 -9.79 0.52 -0.86
C TYR A 619 -10.22 -0.04 -2.22
N ALA A 620 -10.21 0.82 -3.24
CA ALA A 620 -10.28 0.43 -4.64
C ALA A 620 -9.45 1.41 -5.49
N ASP A 621 -8.69 0.90 -6.46
CA ASP A 621 -7.72 1.68 -7.25
C ASP A 621 -8.35 2.91 -7.95
N TYR A 622 -9.61 2.82 -8.37
CA TYR A 622 -10.32 3.95 -8.99
C TYR A 622 -10.84 4.98 -7.98
N ILE A 623 -11.13 4.60 -6.72
CA ILE A 623 -11.46 5.54 -5.64
C ILE A 623 -10.21 6.35 -5.31
N GLU A 624 -9.06 5.70 -5.17
CA GLU A 624 -7.79 6.37 -4.96
C GLU A 624 -7.44 7.30 -6.14
N SER A 625 -7.63 6.84 -7.38
CA SER A 625 -7.42 7.68 -8.56
C SER A 625 -8.31 8.92 -8.53
N MET A 626 -9.59 8.78 -8.17
CA MET A 626 -10.50 9.92 -8.04
C MET A 626 -10.13 10.84 -6.88
N ARG A 627 -9.64 10.31 -5.76
CA ARG A 627 -9.17 11.12 -4.62
C ARG A 627 -8.15 12.15 -5.06
N TYR A 628 -7.12 11.72 -5.79
CA TYR A 628 -6.07 12.62 -6.27
C TYR A 628 -6.52 13.51 -7.43
N LYS A 629 -7.46 13.05 -8.26
CA LYS A 629 -8.08 13.90 -9.29
C LYS A 629 -8.90 15.02 -8.67
N MET A 630 -9.64 14.76 -7.60
CA MET A 630 -10.36 15.81 -6.85
C MET A 630 -9.40 16.76 -6.14
N GLU A 631 -8.29 16.27 -5.57
CA GLU A 631 -7.22 17.13 -5.03
C GLU A 631 -6.68 18.09 -6.12
N LEU A 632 -6.39 17.57 -7.32
CA LEU A 632 -5.94 18.40 -8.44
C LEU A 632 -7.01 19.39 -8.89
N PHE A 633 -8.26 18.93 -8.99
CA PHE A 633 -9.38 19.79 -9.36
C PHE A 633 -9.50 20.98 -8.40
N TRP A 634 -9.53 20.77 -7.09
CA TRP A 634 -9.63 21.88 -6.13
C TRP A 634 -8.40 22.77 -6.09
N GLN A 635 -7.21 22.25 -6.38
CA GLN A 635 -6.01 23.09 -6.48
C GLN A 635 -6.01 24.00 -7.72
N TYR A 636 -6.69 23.58 -8.80
CA TYR A 636 -6.52 24.23 -10.09
C TYR A 636 -7.80 24.68 -10.81
N HIS A 637 -9.00 24.47 -10.24
CA HIS A 637 -10.29 24.75 -10.91
C HIS A 637 -10.36 26.15 -11.56
N ASP A 638 -9.86 27.18 -10.87
CA ASP A 638 -9.84 28.57 -11.35
C ASP A 638 -8.89 28.83 -12.52
N SER A 639 -8.04 27.88 -12.87
CA SER A 639 -7.07 27.97 -13.96
C SER A 639 -7.42 27.06 -15.14
N LEU A 640 -8.38 26.14 -14.98
CA LEU A 640 -8.71 25.16 -16.01
C LEU A 640 -9.38 25.78 -17.23
N THR A 641 -8.86 25.43 -18.40
CA THR A 641 -9.44 25.84 -19.69
C THR A 641 -10.03 24.66 -20.44
N VAL A 642 -9.45 23.46 -20.28
CA VAL A 642 -9.96 22.19 -20.78
C VAL A 642 -10.08 21.21 -19.62
N LEU A 643 -11.21 20.52 -19.54
CA LEU A 643 -11.38 19.40 -18.62
C LEU A 643 -11.67 18.13 -19.41
N ILE A 644 -10.96 17.05 -19.10
CA ILE A 644 -11.12 15.75 -19.76
C ILE A 644 -11.77 14.77 -18.77
N TRP A 645 -12.80 14.06 -19.23
CA TRP A 645 -13.53 13.08 -18.43
C TRP A 645 -13.87 11.83 -19.24
N GLY A 646 -13.98 10.69 -18.57
CA GLY A 646 -14.43 9.44 -19.16
C GLY A 646 -13.89 8.21 -18.44
N SER A 647 -13.90 7.08 -19.15
CA SER A 647 -13.51 5.77 -18.65
C SER A 647 -11.99 5.57 -18.53
N SER A 648 -11.55 4.32 -18.37
CA SER A 648 -10.16 3.89 -18.48
C SER A 648 -9.50 4.27 -19.82
N ARG A 649 -10.29 4.47 -20.88
CA ARG A 649 -9.79 4.82 -22.22
C ARG A 649 -9.16 6.21 -22.25
N PRO A 650 -9.85 7.33 -21.92
CA PRO A 650 -9.21 8.63 -21.79
C PRO A 650 -8.24 8.71 -20.60
N TYR A 651 -8.45 7.94 -19.53
CA TYR A 651 -7.53 7.86 -18.40
C TYR A 651 -6.10 7.49 -18.84
N ARG A 652 -5.96 6.54 -19.78
CA ARG A 652 -4.68 6.10 -20.36
C ARG A 652 -4.37 6.74 -21.71
N GLY A 653 -5.37 7.29 -22.39
CA GLY A 653 -5.29 7.68 -23.80
C GLY A 653 -5.11 9.18 -24.05
N ILE A 654 -5.32 10.04 -23.05
CA ILE A 654 -5.14 11.50 -23.23
C ILE A 654 -4.12 12.03 -22.23
N ASN A 655 -3.04 12.61 -22.72
CA ASN A 655 -2.00 13.25 -21.93
C ASN A 655 -2.16 14.79 -21.92
N PRO A 656 -2.76 15.41 -20.88
CA PRO A 656 -3.06 16.84 -20.87
C PRO A 656 -1.84 17.75 -21.06
N MET A 657 -0.64 17.26 -20.70
CA MET A 657 0.62 18.01 -20.85
C MET A 657 0.97 18.32 -22.31
N MET A 658 0.33 17.64 -23.27
CA MET A 658 0.55 17.85 -24.70
C MET A 658 -0.41 18.85 -25.33
N LEU A 659 -1.41 19.34 -24.61
CA LEU A 659 -2.35 20.34 -25.12
C LEU A 659 -1.71 21.73 -25.03
N THR A 660 -1.25 22.23 -26.17
CA THR A 660 -0.53 23.51 -26.28
C THR A 660 -1.52 24.67 -26.29
N ASN A 661 -1.33 25.66 -25.41
CA ASN A 661 -2.23 26.82 -25.15
C ASN A 661 -3.42 26.55 -24.20
N GLU A 662 -3.48 25.35 -23.63
CA GLU A 662 -4.53 24.96 -22.70
C GLU A 662 -3.89 24.61 -21.35
N PHE A 663 -4.57 24.96 -20.24
CA PHE A 663 -4.29 24.33 -18.96
C PHE A 663 -5.37 23.28 -18.73
N ALA A 664 -4.97 22.01 -18.89
CA ALA A 664 -5.87 20.88 -18.91
C ALA A 664 -5.57 19.89 -17.78
N ILE A 665 -6.64 19.32 -17.22
CA ILE A 665 -6.57 18.19 -16.28
C ILE A 665 -7.42 17.03 -16.82
N ASN A 666 -6.90 15.81 -16.65
CA ASN A 666 -7.60 14.57 -16.92
C ASN A 666 -8.23 14.03 -15.64
N MET A 667 -9.56 14.13 -15.56
CA MET A 667 -10.40 13.63 -14.47
C MET A 667 -10.95 12.22 -14.74
N SER A 668 -10.54 11.56 -15.82
CA SER A 668 -11.05 10.23 -16.21
C SER A 668 -10.57 9.11 -15.29
N VAL A 669 -11.40 8.08 -15.08
CA VAL A 669 -11.13 6.89 -14.24
C VAL A 669 -11.85 5.67 -14.80
N ALA A 670 -11.41 4.46 -14.42
CA ALA A 670 -11.87 3.20 -15.05
C ALA A 670 -13.39 2.98 -15.04
N CYS A 671 -14.07 3.25 -13.93
CA CYS A 671 -15.50 2.96 -13.75
C CYS A 671 -16.36 4.21 -14.03
N ASN A 672 -16.63 4.53 -15.29
CA ASN A 672 -17.30 5.78 -15.66
C ASN A 672 -18.26 5.65 -16.85
N ASP A 673 -19.33 6.43 -16.84
CA ASP A 673 -20.30 6.55 -17.92
C ASP A 673 -20.73 8.01 -18.17
N ILE A 674 -21.61 8.24 -19.15
CA ILE A 674 -22.09 9.59 -19.47
C ILE A 674 -22.94 10.22 -18.35
N THR A 675 -23.56 9.40 -17.49
CA THR A 675 -24.33 9.88 -16.32
C THR A 675 -23.41 10.61 -15.36
N MET A 676 -22.24 10.00 -15.10
CA MET A 676 -21.23 10.59 -14.23
C MET A 676 -20.59 11.82 -14.84
N ALA A 677 -20.31 11.78 -16.14
CA ALA A 677 -19.82 12.95 -16.88
C ALA A 677 -20.77 14.15 -16.75
N ALA A 678 -22.08 13.92 -16.86
CA ALA A 678 -23.09 14.96 -16.70
C ALA A 678 -23.19 15.45 -15.24
N ARG A 679 -23.20 14.52 -14.27
CA ARG A 679 -23.31 14.83 -12.85
C ARG A 679 -22.15 15.70 -12.34
N PHE A 680 -20.91 15.36 -12.70
CA PHE A 680 -19.73 16.14 -12.32
C PHE A 680 -19.67 17.48 -13.07
N PHE A 681 -20.06 17.48 -14.35
CA PHE A 681 -20.14 18.71 -15.12
C PHE A 681 -21.08 19.73 -14.47
N GLU A 682 -22.30 19.31 -14.11
CA GLU A 682 -23.30 20.19 -13.49
C GLU A 682 -22.91 20.66 -12.09
N ASN A 683 -22.34 19.77 -11.27
CA ASN A 683 -22.17 20.04 -9.84
C ASN A 683 -20.78 20.53 -9.44
N TYR A 684 -19.72 20.18 -10.19
CA TYR A 684 -18.35 20.58 -9.88
C TYR A 684 -17.75 21.48 -10.96
N PHE A 685 -17.79 21.06 -12.23
CA PHE A 685 -16.99 21.73 -13.25
C PHE A 685 -17.60 23.05 -13.69
N LEU A 686 -18.91 23.07 -13.96
CA LEU A 686 -19.60 24.28 -14.38
C LEU A 686 -19.60 25.38 -13.29
N PRO A 687 -19.86 25.07 -12.00
CA PRO A 687 -19.87 26.11 -10.97
C PRO A 687 -18.48 26.69 -10.64
N HIS A 688 -17.42 25.89 -10.76
CA HIS A 688 -16.10 26.23 -10.19
C HIS A 688 -15.02 26.52 -11.23
N CYS A 689 -15.15 26.04 -12.46
CA CYS A 689 -14.15 26.27 -13.51
C CYS A 689 -14.46 27.51 -14.34
N SER A 690 -14.29 28.69 -13.75
CA SER A 690 -14.64 29.99 -14.38
C SER A 690 -13.96 30.27 -15.74
N LYS A 691 -12.85 29.61 -16.06
CA LYS A 691 -12.10 29.76 -17.33
C LYS A 691 -12.31 28.61 -18.32
N MET A 692 -13.10 27.59 -17.96
CA MET A 692 -13.28 26.42 -18.80
C MET A 692 -14.05 26.79 -20.06
N ARG A 693 -13.49 26.44 -21.22
CA ARG A 693 -14.07 26.68 -22.54
C ARG A 693 -14.36 25.40 -23.31
N THR A 694 -13.74 24.29 -22.90
CA THR A 694 -13.94 22.99 -23.54
C THR A 694 -14.04 21.88 -22.51
N TYR A 695 -15.04 21.02 -22.66
CA TYR A 695 -15.22 19.79 -21.93
C TYR A 695 -15.05 18.60 -22.88
N VAL A 696 -14.01 17.80 -22.66
CA VAL A 696 -13.70 16.62 -23.47
C VAL A 696 -14.26 15.39 -22.74
N ILE A 697 -15.14 14.63 -23.40
CA ILE A 697 -15.75 13.43 -22.86
C ILE A 697 -15.46 12.23 -23.78
N SER A 698 -15.29 11.04 -23.22
CA SER A 698 -15.34 9.82 -24.03
C SER A 698 -16.79 9.40 -24.32
N LEU A 699 -17.02 8.94 -25.55
CA LEU A 699 -18.26 8.33 -26.01
C LEU A 699 -18.11 6.81 -26.01
N ASP A 700 -17.90 6.24 -24.82
CA ASP A 700 -17.70 4.81 -24.61
C ASP A 700 -19.04 4.06 -24.61
N PHE A 701 -19.68 4.03 -25.78
CA PHE A 701 -21.04 3.49 -25.92
C PHE A 701 -21.19 2.07 -25.40
N ASP A 702 -20.13 1.26 -25.48
CA ASP A 702 -20.12 -0.11 -24.98
C ASP A 702 -19.99 -0.23 -23.46
N LEU A 703 -19.65 0.85 -22.74
CA LEU A 703 -19.61 0.90 -21.27
C LEU A 703 -20.85 1.59 -20.65
N TRP A 704 -21.75 2.15 -21.47
CA TRP A 704 -22.92 2.90 -20.99
C TRP A 704 -23.99 2.06 -20.27
N HIS A 705 -23.82 0.74 -20.22
CA HIS A 705 -24.68 -0.17 -19.45
C HIS A 705 -24.16 -0.42 -18.02
N GLU A 706 -22.91 -0.05 -17.71
CA GLU A 706 -22.34 -0.21 -16.38
C GLU A 706 -22.77 0.92 -15.44
N SER A 707 -23.26 0.58 -14.24
CA SER A 707 -23.65 1.55 -13.20
C SER A 707 -23.04 1.18 -11.85
N LEU A 708 -21.71 1.10 -11.82
CA LEU A 708 -20.98 0.75 -10.60
C LEU A 708 -20.77 1.94 -9.67
N TRP A 709 -20.88 3.18 -10.18
CA TRP A 709 -20.41 4.37 -9.47
C TRP A 709 -21.33 4.86 -8.36
N ASP A 710 -22.64 4.65 -8.43
CA ASP A 710 -23.57 5.19 -7.42
C ASP A 710 -23.25 4.65 -6.01
N THR A 711 -22.97 3.35 -5.88
CA THR A 711 -22.55 2.73 -4.60
C THR A 711 -21.24 3.33 -4.07
N TYR A 712 -20.25 3.57 -4.93
CA TYR A 712 -18.95 4.13 -4.51
C TYR A 712 -19.05 5.60 -4.16
N TYR A 713 -19.75 6.40 -4.98
CA TYR A 713 -19.94 7.82 -4.76
C TYR A 713 -20.60 8.10 -3.41
N GLU A 714 -21.59 7.29 -3.04
CA GLU A 714 -22.28 7.39 -1.75
C GLU A 714 -21.41 6.96 -0.56
N SER A 715 -20.40 6.12 -0.78
CA SER A 715 -19.48 5.66 0.28
C SER A 715 -18.38 6.66 0.65
N VAL A 716 -18.16 7.70 -0.17
CA VAL A 716 -17.06 8.66 0.02
C VAL A 716 -17.55 9.92 0.76
N PRO A 717 -16.99 10.25 1.94
CA PRO A 717 -17.48 11.34 2.78
C PRO A 717 -17.53 12.71 2.09
N GLY A 718 -16.49 13.05 1.33
CA GLY A 718 -16.37 14.35 0.66
C GLY A 718 -17.48 14.63 -0.33
N TYR A 719 -17.91 13.63 -1.11
CA TYR A 719 -19.01 13.83 -2.06
C TYR A 719 -20.36 14.06 -1.38
N HIS A 720 -20.61 13.36 -0.26
CA HIS A 720 -21.81 13.58 0.55
C HIS A 720 -21.79 14.98 1.19
N TYR A 721 -20.62 15.37 1.71
CA TYR A 721 -20.43 16.66 2.34
C TYR A 721 -20.62 17.81 1.36
N ASP A 722 -20.01 17.72 0.17
CA ASP A 722 -20.17 18.69 -0.90
C ASP A 722 -21.65 18.81 -1.30
N LYS A 723 -22.36 17.68 -1.51
CA LYS A 723 -23.80 17.68 -1.82
C LYS A 723 -24.63 18.40 -0.75
N ASN A 724 -24.33 18.18 0.54
CA ASN A 724 -25.03 18.84 1.65
C ASN A 724 -24.76 20.35 1.73
N HIS A 725 -23.70 20.83 1.07
CA HIS A 725 -23.35 22.24 0.93
C HIS A 725 -23.66 22.78 -0.47
N ASP A 726 -24.60 22.15 -1.18
CA ASP A 726 -24.97 22.46 -2.57
C ASP A 726 -23.75 22.60 -3.49
N TYR A 727 -22.81 21.66 -3.33
CA TYR A 727 -21.55 21.57 -4.05
C TYR A 727 -20.76 22.87 -4.06
N TRP A 728 -20.91 23.69 -3.01
CA TRP A 728 -20.23 24.98 -2.87
C TRP A 728 -20.56 25.99 -3.98
N LYS A 729 -21.70 25.86 -4.67
CA LYS A 729 -22.08 26.73 -5.80
C LYS A 729 -22.15 28.22 -5.47
N SER A 730 -22.30 28.58 -4.19
CA SER A 730 -22.28 29.97 -3.71
C SER A 730 -20.87 30.54 -3.48
N GLY A 731 -19.84 29.68 -3.58
CA GLY A 731 -18.44 29.99 -3.32
C GLY A 731 -17.78 28.85 -2.55
N ILE A 732 -16.55 28.50 -2.92
CA ILE A 732 -15.77 27.50 -2.20
C ILE A 732 -15.18 28.09 -0.91
N PRO A 733 -15.14 27.33 0.20
CA PRO A 733 -14.39 27.73 1.37
C PRO A 733 -12.90 27.90 1.02
N ALA A 734 -12.26 28.96 1.54
CA ALA A 734 -10.87 29.28 1.23
C ALA A 734 -9.91 28.13 1.60
N GLU A 735 -10.27 27.33 2.60
CA GLU A 735 -9.50 26.22 3.10
C GLU A 735 -9.72 24.92 2.31
N LEU A 736 -10.79 24.79 1.51
CA LEU A 736 -11.16 23.53 0.86
C LEU A 736 -10.04 22.94 -0.03
N PRO A 737 -9.34 23.73 -0.89
CA PRO A 737 -8.19 23.20 -1.64
C PRO A 737 -7.10 22.64 -0.74
N ARG A 738 -6.80 23.32 0.38
CA ARG A 738 -5.80 22.83 1.35
C ARG A 738 -6.29 21.58 2.09
N LEU A 739 -7.56 21.54 2.50
CA LEU A 739 -8.15 20.37 3.15
C LEU A 739 -8.11 19.16 2.22
N SER A 740 -8.33 19.34 0.92
CA SER A 740 -8.23 18.25 -0.05
C SER A 740 -6.81 17.65 -0.14
N VAL A 741 -5.78 18.49 0.04
CA VAL A 741 -4.36 18.08 0.09
C VAL A 741 -4.03 17.39 1.42
N ASP A 742 -4.55 17.91 2.53
CA ASP A 742 -4.27 17.40 3.88
C ASP A 742 -5.12 16.16 4.24
N ALA A 743 -6.14 15.85 3.43
CA ALA A 743 -7.03 14.71 3.61
C ALA A 743 -6.31 13.35 3.45
N TRP A 744 -6.96 12.30 3.95
CA TRP A 744 -6.41 10.95 4.00
C TRP A 744 -6.02 10.39 2.63
N GLY A 745 -4.71 10.24 2.39
CA GLY A 745 -4.03 9.71 1.20
C GLY A 745 -4.19 8.22 0.93
N GLY A 746 -4.02 7.85 -0.34
CA GLY A 746 -3.55 6.53 -0.74
C GLY A 746 -2.03 6.56 -0.98
N ASN A 747 -1.57 5.88 -2.00
CA ASN A 747 -0.19 5.85 -2.49
C ASN A 747 0.34 7.24 -2.90
N GLU A 748 1.41 7.71 -2.25
CA GLU A 748 2.06 8.99 -2.56
C GLU A 748 2.66 9.05 -3.98
N ILE A 749 3.11 7.93 -4.54
CA ILE A 749 3.58 7.86 -5.93
C ILE A 749 2.42 8.13 -6.89
N ASN A 750 1.24 7.60 -6.61
CA ASN A 750 0.05 7.86 -7.42
C ASN A 750 -0.36 9.34 -7.33
N ARG A 751 -0.28 9.94 -6.14
CA ARG A 751 -0.49 11.38 -5.94
C ARG A 751 0.46 12.23 -6.78
N GLU A 752 1.77 11.98 -6.65
CA GLU A 752 2.80 12.73 -7.38
C GLU A 752 2.71 12.51 -8.89
N THR A 753 2.38 11.29 -9.35
CA THR A 753 2.16 11.00 -10.77
C THR A 753 0.97 11.80 -11.32
N ASN A 754 -0.17 11.78 -10.62
CA ASN A 754 -1.33 12.59 -11.00
C ASN A 754 -0.96 14.08 -11.06
N LYS A 755 -0.19 14.57 -10.10
CA LYS A 755 0.24 15.98 -10.05
C LYS A 755 1.21 16.37 -11.16
N ILE A 756 2.20 15.53 -11.46
CA ILE A 756 3.22 15.82 -12.48
C ILE A 756 2.62 15.78 -13.89
N TYR A 757 1.67 14.87 -14.13
CA TYR A 757 1.09 14.64 -15.46
C TYR A 757 -0.37 15.12 -15.57
N ASN A 758 -0.82 16.02 -14.69
CA ASN A 758 -2.18 16.57 -14.67
C ASN A 758 -3.29 15.51 -14.78
N GLY A 759 -3.13 14.39 -14.07
CA GLY A 759 -4.11 13.29 -14.01
C GLY A 759 -3.94 12.20 -15.06
N PHE A 760 -2.91 12.26 -15.91
CA PHE A 760 -2.58 11.21 -16.87
C PHE A 760 -1.73 10.10 -16.25
N VAL A 761 -2.07 8.84 -16.57
CA VAL A 761 -1.31 7.66 -16.15
C VAL A 761 -0.91 6.84 -17.38
N GLY A 762 0.34 7.04 -17.82
CA GLY A 762 0.90 6.37 -18.99
C GLY A 762 1.40 4.96 -18.68
N ILE A 763 1.21 4.04 -19.64
CA ILE A 763 1.78 2.69 -19.63
C ILE A 763 2.50 2.41 -20.94
N SER A 764 3.63 1.72 -20.93
CA SER A 764 4.50 1.57 -22.10
C SER A 764 4.45 0.19 -22.77
N ASN A 765 4.31 -0.89 -21.99
CA ASN A 765 4.29 -2.27 -22.51
C ASN A 765 2.86 -2.83 -22.48
N GLY A 766 2.45 -3.58 -23.50
CA GLY A 766 1.15 -4.23 -23.56
C GLY A 766 1.12 -5.40 -24.53
N SER A 767 0.04 -6.20 -24.50
CA SER A 767 -0.19 -7.32 -25.43
C SER A 767 -0.50 -6.87 -26.85
N GLY A 768 -0.72 -5.56 -27.06
CA GLY A 768 -1.18 -5.02 -28.32
C GLY A 768 -2.61 -5.48 -28.67
N TRP A 769 -2.96 -5.37 -29.95
CA TRP A 769 -4.26 -5.78 -30.50
C TRP A 769 -4.44 -7.29 -30.70
N GLU A 770 -3.49 -8.14 -30.27
CA GLU A 770 -3.35 -9.52 -30.76
C GLU A 770 -4.47 -10.48 -30.31
N ASN A 771 -5.17 -10.17 -29.21
CA ASN A 771 -6.25 -11.01 -28.67
C ASN A 771 -7.61 -10.30 -28.74
N ILE A 772 -8.67 -11.06 -29.05
CA ILE A 772 -10.06 -10.63 -28.85
C ILE A 772 -10.48 -11.10 -27.47
N ASP A 773 -10.79 -10.16 -26.58
CA ASP A 773 -11.33 -10.45 -25.25
C ASP A 773 -12.81 -10.07 -25.20
N MET A 774 -13.60 -10.80 -24.41
CA MET A 774 -15.03 -10.61 -24.21
C MET A 774 -15.35 -10.64 -22.72
N SER A 775 -15.74 -9.48 -22.17
CA SER A 775 -16.12 -9.37 -20.76
C SER A 775 -17.60 -9.72 -20.53
N GLN A 776 -18.47 -9.44 -21.50
CA GLN A 776 -19.91 -9.72 -21.46
C GLN A 776 -20.43 -10.14 -22.84
N ASP A 777 -21.35 -11.11 -22.88
CA ASP A 777 -22.02 -11.54 -24.11
C ASP A 777 -23.28 -10.68 -24.40
N SER A 778 -23.54 -10.50 -25.69
CA SER A 778 -24.59 -9.64 -26.26
C SER A 778 -26.00 -10.24 -26.11
N ILE A 779 -26.70 -9.95 -25.00
CA ILE A 779 -28.09 -10.39 -24.83
C ILE A 779 -29.06 -9.27 -24.39
N ALA A 780 -30.17 -9.17 -25.14
CA ALA A 780 -31.49 -8.61 -24.81
C ALA A 780 -31.82 -7.12 -25.06
N THR A 781 -33.10 -6.93 -25.40
CA THR A 781 -33.85 -5.68 -25.62
C THR A 781 -33.77 -4.68 -24.45
N THR A 782 -33.49 -5.17 -23.24
CA THR A 782 -33.41 -4.38 -21.99
C THR A 782 -32.20 -3.44 -21.95
N ILE A 783 -31.08 -3.78 -22.63
CA ILE A 783 -29.89 -2.92 -22.68
C ILE A 783 -30.10 -1.73 -23.64
N LYS A 784 -30.88 -1.92 -24.73
CA LYS A 784 -31.19 -0.83 -25.68
C LYS A 784 -31.86 0.36 -25.00
N SER A 785 -32.81 0.13 -24.09
CA SER A 785 -33.44 1.22 -23.34
C SER A 785 -32.46 2.01 -22.48
N LEU A 786 -31.42 1.37 -21.93
CA LEU A 786 -30.37 2.07 -21.19
C LEU A 786 -29.58 3.00 -22.12
N TYR A 787 -29.20 2.55 -23.31
CA TYR A 787 -28.47 3.40 -24.26
C TYR A 787 -29.27 4.63 -24.70
N GLU A 788 -30.58 4.48 -24.93
CA GLU A 788 -31.46 5.63 -25.22
C GLU A 788 -31.54 6.62 -24.06
N GLU A 789 -31.60 6.14 -22.82
CA GLU A 789 -31.53 6.99 -21.62
C GLU A 789 -30.21 7.77 -21.57
N LYS A 790 -29.10 7.11 -21.88
CA LYS A 790 -27.75 7.71 -21.87
C LYS A 790 -27.57 8.74 -22.98
N LEU A 791 -28.18 8.54 -24.15
CA LEU A 791 -28.28 9.56 -25.20
C LEU A 791 -29.07 10.80 -24.74
N LEU A 792 -30.17 10.62 -24.02
CA LEU A 792 -30.92 11.76 -23.44
C LEU A 792 -30.09 12.52 -22.40
N ILE A 793 -29.24 11.83 -21.65
CA ILE A 793 -28.31 12.46 -20.70
C ILE A 793 -27.24 13.26 -21.46
N LEU A 794 -26.66 12.71 -22.53
CA LEU A 794 -25.74 13.44 -23.40
C LEU A 794 -26.42 14.71 -23.94
N GLU A 795 -27.62 14.61 -24.48
CA GLU A 795 -28.38 15.77 -25.00
C GLU A 795 -28.58 16.86 -23.93
N LYS A 796 -28.92 16.48 -22.69
CA LYS A 796 -29.05 17.43 -21.56
C LYS A 796 -27.72 18.12 -21.24
N LEU A 797 -26.62 17.36 -21.21
CA LEU A 797 -25.27 17.89 -21.00
C LEU A 797 -24.91 18.90 -22.09
N LEU A 798 -25.16 18.58 -23.37
CA LEU A 798 -24.89 19.47 -24.50
C LEU A 798 -25.68 20.77 -24.40
N LYS A 799 -26.98 20.71 -24.06
CA LYS A 799 -27.81 21.89 -23.80
C LYS A 799 -27.25 22.76 -22.68
N LEU A 800 -26.88 22.16 -21.57
CA LEU A 800 -26.32 22.88 -20.42
C LEU A 800 -24.98 23.53 -20.76
N ALA A 801 -24.10 22.81 -21.48
CA ALA A 801 -22.83 23.35 -21.95
C ALA A 801 -23.04 24.52 -22.92
N GLN A 802 -23.99 24.41 -23.86
CA GLN A 802 -24.30 25.47 -24.82
C GLN A 802 -24.80 26.74 -24.13
N GLN A 803 -25.66 26.60 -23.12
CA GLN A 803 -26.16 27.71 -22.30
C GLN A 803 -25.04 28.48 -21.58
N ASN A 804 -23.93 27.81 -21.31
CA ASN A 804 -22.78 28.36 -20.61
C ASN A 804 -21.56 28.60 -21.52
N ASN A 805 -21.77 28.59 -22.84
CA ASN A 805 -20.73 28.84 -23.85
C ASN A 805 -19.52 27.88 -23.72
N ILE A 806 -19.78 26.63 -23.35
CA ILE A 806 -18.77 25.57 -23.25
C ILE A 806 -18.90 24.65 -24.46
N ARG A 807 -17.77 24.42 -25.14
CA ARG A 807 -17.66 23.43 -26.21
C ARG A 807 -17.54 22.04 -25.61
N VAL A 808 -18.17 21.05 -26.22
CA VAL A 808 -18.06 19.64 -25.85
C VAL A 808 -17.42 18.87 -26.99
N ILE A 809 -16.35 18.14 -26.70
CA ILE A 809 -15.73 17.21 -27.66
C ILE A 809 -16.00 15.79 -27.17
N GLY A 810 -16.78 15.04 -27.94
CA GLY A 810 -17.06 13.63 -27.70
C GLY A 810 -16.10 12.74 -28.49
N ILE A 811 -15.23 12.00 -27.83
CA ILE A 811 -14.24 11.13 -28.48
C ILE A 811 -14.71 9.68 -28.47
N ILE A 812 -14.77 9.06 -29.65
CA ILE A 812 -14.96 7.61 -29.77
C ILE A 812 -13.57 6.97 -29.85
N PHE A 813 -13.16 6.28 -28.78
CA PHE A 813 -11.80 5.78 -28.63
C PHE A 813 -11.48 4.57 -29.53
N PRO A 814 -10.24 4.46 -30.03
CA PRO A 814 -9.82 3.26 -30.74
C PRO A 814 -9.79 2.04 -29.81
N GLN A 815 -10.21 0.91 -30.36
CA GLN A 815 -10.18 -0.42 -29.75
C GLN A 815 -9.59 -1.40 -30.76
N SER A 816 -9.38 -2.66 -30.41
CA SER A 816 -8.78 -3.62 -31.34
C SER A 816 -9.50 -3.65 -32.70
N PRO A 817 -8.80 -3.43 -33.83
CA PRO A 817 -9.40 -3.53 -35.16
C PRO A 817 -9.91 -4.95 -35.46
N LEU A 818 -9.51 -5.96 -34.67
CA LEU A 818 -10.01 -7.32 -34.79
C LEU A 818 -11.51 -7.44 -34.48
N TYR A 819 -12.09 -6.54 -33.67
CA TYR A 819 -13.55 -6.52 -33.46
C TYR A 819 -14.33 -6.30 -34.76
N ALA A 820 -13.72 -5.67 -35.77
CA ALA A 820 -14.32 -5.51 -37.10
C ALA A 820 -14.61 -6.84 -37.82
N GLN A 821 -13.98 -7.93 -37.39
CA GLN A 821 -14.17 -9.28 -37.92
C GLN A 821 -15.27 -10.04 -37.16
N THR A 822 -15.88 -9.42 -36.15
CA THR A 822 -16.89 -10.02 -35.26
C THR A 822 -18.24 -9.32 -35.39
N GLY A 823 -19.28 -9.88 -34.74
CA GLY A 823 -20.58 -9.21 -34.57
C GLY A 823 -20.58 -8.11 -33.50
N MET A 824 -19.49 -7.95 -32.76
CA MET A 824 -19.36 -7.00 -31.66
C MET A 824 -18.69 -5.70 -32.11
N TYR A 825 -19.04 -4.61 -31.45
CA TYR A 825 -18.36 -3.33 -31.60
C TYR A 825 -17.05 -3.28 -30.80
N GLY A 826 -17.05 -3.87 -29.60
CA GLY A 826 -15.95 -3.86 -28.65
C GLY A 826 -16.08 -4.96 -27.60
N ARG A 827 -15.19 -4.95 -26.60
CA ARG A 827 -15.07 -5.97 -25.54
C ARG A 827 -16.34 -6.17 -24.70
N HIS A 828 -17.12 -5.11 -24.53
CA HIS A 828 -18.20 -5.03 -23.54
C HIS A 828 -19.59 -5.31 -24.14
N GLY A 829 -19.68 -6.23 -25.10
CA GLY A 829 -20.94 -6.83 -25.55
C GLY A 829 -21.86 -5.96 -26.43
N LEU A 830 -21.51 -4.70 -26.75
CA LEU A 830 -22.31 -3.88 -27.68
C LEU A 830 -22.26 -4.48 -29.10
N THR A 831 -23.42 -4.72 -29.71
CA THR A 831 -23.48 -5.25 -31.07
C THR A 831 -23.04 -4.21 -32.09
N ARG A 832 -22.33 -4.67 -33.12
CA ARG A 832 -21.79 -3.81 -34.17
C ARG A 832 -22.89 -3.06 -34.95
N SER A 833 -24.02 -3.71 -35.19
CA SER A 833 -25.17 -3.09 -35.88
C SER A 833 -25.76 -1.95 -35.05
N TYR A 834 -25.88 -2.12 -33.74
CA TYR A 834 -26.44 -1.08 -32.88
C TYR A 834 -25.44 0.05 -32.61
N ALA A 835 -24.13 -0.24 -32.57
CA ALA A 835 -23.11 0.80 -32.51
C ALA A 835 -23.18 1.76 -33.70
N VAL A 836 -23.45 1.27 -34.92
CA VAL A 836 -23.68 2.13 -36.10
C VAL A 836 -24.86 3.08 -35.87
N GLU A 837 -25.96 2.59 -35.29
CA GLU A 837 -27.15 3.41 -34.98
C GLU A 837 -26.82 4.49 -33.94
N ILE A 838 -26.16 4.14 -32.83
CA ILE A 838 -25.82 5.09 -31.76
C ILE A 838 -24.80 6.13 -32.23
N ILE A 839 -23.77 5.74 -32.99
CA ILE A 839 -22.78 6.67 -33.53
C ILE A 839 -23.46 7.67 -34.48
N ALA A 840 -24.40 7.20 -35.32
CA ALA A 840 -25.16 8.09 -36.19
C ALA A 840 -25.97 9.12 -35.37
N ARG A 841 -26.60 8.72 -34.26
CA ARG A 841 -27.30 9.65 -33.34
C ARG A 841 -26.38 10.71 -32.75
N ALA A 842 -25.16 10.34 -32.32
CA ALA A 842 -24.19 11.31 -31.83
C ALA A 842 -23.75 12.30 -32.92
N MET A 843 -23.57 11.82 -34.17
CA MET A 843 -23.28 12.68 -35.31
C MET A 843 -24.45 13.60 -35.68
N GLU A 844 -25.70 13.14 -35.55
CA GLU A 844 -26.89 13.98 -35.69
C GLU A 844 -26.90 15.09 -34.62
N MET A 845 -26.60 14.77 -33.36
CA MET A 845 -26.49 15.76 -32.28
C MET A 845 -25.42 16.82 -32.57
N GLN A 846 -24.29 16.48 -33.20
CA GLN A 846 -23.29 17.48 -33.61
C GLN A 846 -23.87 18.51 -34.60
N THR A 847 -24.84 18.11 -35.44
CA THR A 847 -25.51 19.06 -36.35
C THR A 847 -26.55 19.93 -35.65
N GLU A 848 -27.11 19.45 -34.54
CA GLU A 848 -28.12 20.16 -33.74
C GLU A 848 -27.47 21.13 -32.73
N TYR A 849 -26.37 20.73 -32.10
CA TYR A 849 -25.66 21.47 -31.07
C TYR A 849 -24.34 22.01 -31.62
N ASN A 850 -24.29 23.30 -31.93
CA ASN A 850 -23.12 23.94 -32.55
C ASN A 850 -21.88 23.98 -31.65
N ASN A 851 -22.04 23.71 -30.36
CA ASN A 851 -20.96 23.59 -29.38
C ASN A 851 -20.46 22.15 -29.23
N PHE A 852 -21.03 21.16 -29.95
CA PHE A 852 -20.61 19.76 -29.86
C PHE A 852 -19.76 19.36 -31.07
N THR A 853 -18.73 18.56 -30.85
CA THR A 853 -17.92 17.96 -31.92
C THR A 853 -17.60 16.50 -31.58
N VAL A 854 -17.86 15.60 -32.52
CA VAL A 854 -17.55 14.17 -32.40
C VAL A 854 -16.22 13.90 -33.09
N MET A 855 -15.27 13.36 -32.34
CA MET A 855 -13.97 12.91 -32.81
C MET A 855 -13.95 11.38 -32.82
N ASP A 856 -14.26 10.78 -33.97
CA ASP A 856 -14.27 9.33 -34.14
C ASP A 856 -12.87 8.79 -34.49
N GLU A 857 -12.14 8.37 -33.45
CA GLU A 857 -10.82 7.73 -33.59
C GLU A 857 -10.92 6.20 -33.68
N ASN A 858 -12.11 5.62 -33.47
CA ASN A 858 -12.35 4.19 -33.64
C ASN A 858 -12.56 3.82 -35.10
N LYS A 859 -13.37 4.62 -35.83
CA LYS A 859 -13.73 4.41 -37.24
C LYS A 859 -14.27 3.01 -37.49
N MET A 860 -15.03 2.47 -36.53
CA MET A 860 -15.52 1.08 -36.54
C MET A 860 -14.37 0.06 -36.74
N GLY A 861 -13.22 0.29 -36.13
CA GLY A 861 -12.02 -0.55 -36.28
C GLY A 861 -11.17 -0.28 -37.54
N ALA A 862 -11.51 0.73 -38.35
CA ALA A 862 -10.73 1.11 -39.54
C ALA A 862 -9.69 2.23 -39.26
N HIS A 863 -9.26 2.36 -38.01
CA HIS A 863 -8.31 3.38 -37.58
C HIS A 863 -6.84 3.00 -37.86
N ASP A 864 -5.94 3.96 -37.68
CA ASP A 864 -4.51 3.84 -37.97
C ASP A 864 -3.62 3.68 -36.72
N TYR A 865 -4.21 3.37 -35.56
CA TYR A 865 -3.47 2.98 -34.36
C TYR A 865 -2.89 1.57 -34.51
N THR A 866 -1.56 1.50 -34.59
CA THR A 866 -0.83 0.23 -34.78
C THR A 866 -0.89 -0.66 -33.53
N THR A 867 -0.58 -1.95 -33.67
CA THR A 867 -0.45 -2.89 -32.53
C THR A 867 0.52 -2.38 -31.46
N ALA A 868 1.60 -1.70 -31.85
CA ALA A 868 2.57 -1.12 -30.92
C ALA A 868 2.05 0.10 -30.13
N MET A 869 0.89 0.65 -30.51
CA MET A 869 0.22 1.77 -29.82
C MET A 869 -0.84 1.31 -28.82
N ALA A 870 -1.07 0.00 -28.73
CA ALA A 870 -2.08 -0.60 -27.87
C ALA A 870 -1.47 -1.21 -26.62
N TYR A 871 -2.17 -1.07 -25.51
CA TYR A 871 -1.85 -1.77 -24.27
C TYR A 871 -2.51 -3.15 -24.25
N ASP A 872 -3.80 -3.20 -24.57
CA ASP A 872 -4.60 -4.42 -24.69
C ASP A 872 -5.65 -4.23 -25.81
N SER A 873 -6.67 -5.08 -25.87
CA SER A 873 -7.74 -4.99 -26.89
C SER A 873 -8.65 -3.76 -26.76
N ASP A 874 -8.59 -3.02 -25.66
CA ASP A 874 -9.54 -1.95 -25.28
C ASP A 874 -8.84 -0.60 -25.02
N HIS A 875 -7.52 -0.60 -24.79
CA HIS A 875 -6.76 0.59 -24.36
C HIS A 875 -5.55 0.90 -25.23
N LEU A 876 -5.30 2.20 -25.42
CA LEU A 876 -4.02 2.70 -25.92
C LEU A 876 -2.94 2.64 -24.83
N ASN A 877 -1.69 2.46 -25.26
CA ASN A 877 -0.51 2.71 -24.44
C ASN A 877 -0.03 4.17 -24.61
N SER A 878 1.10 4.52 -24.00
CA SER A 878 1.67 5.88 -24.03
C SER A 878 1.99 6.38 -25.44
N LEU A 879 2.38 5.50 -26.36
CA LEU A 879 2.62 5.87 -27.76
C LEU A 879 1.31 6.18 -28.49
N GLY A 880 0.27 5.37 -28.26
CA GLY A 880 -1.07 5.65 -28.78
C GLY A 880 -1.64 6.95 -28.22
N ALA A 881 -1.44 7.21 -26.93
CA ALA A 881 -1.90 8.43 -26.25
C ALA A 881 -1.28 9.70 -26.87
N VAL A 882 0.00 9.64 -27.26
CA VAL A 882 0.67 10.75 -27.98
C VAL A 882 -0.05 11.06 -29.29
N GLN A 883 -0.38 10.05 -30.08
CA GLN A 883 -1.08 10.23 -31.36
C GLN A 883 -2.49 10.82 -31.15
N LEU A 884 -3.29 10.23 -30.25
CA LEU A 884 -4.65 10.68 -29.99
C LEU A 884 -4.66 12.12 -29.43
N THR A 885 -3.76 12.41 -28.49
CA THR A 885 -3.68 13.76 -27.89
C THR A 885 -3.22 14.81 -28.89
N THR A 886 -2.29 14.49 -29.79
CA THR A 886 -1.86 15.42 -30.85
C THR A 886 -3.02 15.79 -31.79
N ARG A 887 -3.90 14.82 -32.08
CA ARG A 887 -5.11 15.04 -32.89
C ARG A 887 -6.12 15.89 -32.13
N LEU A 888 -6.31 15.63 -30.83
CA LEU A 888 -7.16 16.45 -29.97
C LEU A 888 -6.66 17.90 -29.88
N ASP A 889 -5.36 18.11 -29.65
CA ASP A 889 -4.73 19.44 -29.65
C ASP A 889 -4.93 20.17 -30.99
N SER A 890 -4.77 19.45 -32.11
CA SER A 890 -5.04 20.01 -33.44
C SER A 890 -6.50 20.41 -33.61
N LEU A 891 -7.45 19.57 -33.15
CA LEU A 891 -8.87 19.89 -33.17
C LEU A 891 -9.19 21.11 -32.32
N LEU A 892 -8.69 21.18 -31.09
CA LEU A 892 -8.90 22.32 -30.19
C LEU A 892 -8.49 23.66 -30.84
N LYS A 893 -7.35 23.69 -31.53
CA LYS A 893 -6.86 24.85 -32.28
C LYS A 893 -7.73 25.26 -33.47
N THR A 894 -8.45 24.31 -34.07
CA THR A 894 -9.39 24.64 -35.17
C THR A 894 -10.70 25.24 -34.66
N LEU A 895 -10.99 25.08 -33.37
CA LEU A 895 -12.21 25.55 -32.74
C LEU A 895 -12.02 26.91 -32.05
N GLU A 896 -10.78 27.40 -31.90
CA GLU A 896 -10.42 28.69 -31.29
C GLU A 896 -11.03 29.92 -31.97
#